data_AF-A0A7W1VTR6-F1
#
_entry.id   AF-A0A7W1VTR6-F1
#
_cell.length_a   1.000
_cell.length_b   1.000
_cell.length_c   1.000
_cell.angle_alpha   90.00
_cell.angle_beta   90.00
_cell.angle_gamma   90.00
#
_symmetry.space_group_name_H-M   'P 1'
#
loop_
_entity.id
_entity.type
_entity.pdbx_description
1 polymer ?
#
loop_
_entity_poly.entity_id
_entity_poly.type
_entity_poly.pdbx_seq_one_letter_code
_entity_poly.pdbx_strand_id
1 'polypeptide(L)'
;MKITPILFEAFLKCPTKCWLKYSGEPASGNSYSEWLQAENESYSANAITRLLDKVPKDDSVVAPSPENLKSAAWSTAVNFKLQTQNLETQISAVERVPPAGRGKAAQFVPIRFIVRNKLMRDDKFLMAFDAFALSESLGREVSLGKIIHGDNHARLKVKTSALASELQKRVEKITTLLSSPTPPDLVLNRHCAECEFRERCRKIAIEKDDLSLLANMSAKERQKLRSKGIFTVTQLSYTFRPRRRPKRQRDKREKYHHSLKALAIRERKIHIVGSPELKIEGTPVYLDVEGLPDRDFYYLIGLRIGHGESAVQHSLWADTVADEGKIWREFLAVLETVEKPTLIHYGSYETIFLNEMKDRHGSPPGDSVAAKAIGSSLNFVTAIFSRIYFPTYSNSLKEIACHLLNFEWTEAGASGTGSIAWRQDWEKSHADVLMQKLVTYNTEDCLALSQLKGRLCDVLVKGGKASGLADVVHADSLPCNSTYTFKANQFQFTEFEQINRAAYWDYQREKVLVRSSARLKRIARKTSKSKRARSRSNATLNCPHPTVCPNCGGLTVYKHQTAKKMVADLRFGYSSVKRWVTRYRFYYYRCPNCRAVFHDSERAWTSGKFGPNLQAFCVYQIIELRLSQGRIAAFLNLIFRFQLSCVNVNDFKKSAAAFYQETFEALLQSIVTGSLVHADETKVNLHGQDGYVWVFTNLEKVVYLFSPSREADLVQRVLRDFKGVLVSDFYAAYNSLNCPQQKCLIHLIRDLNEDLFKEPFNTEFKELVGEIATLLKPMIETVDRFGLKARFLNKHKAEVDRFFKRLSRREYQSETSLKCKQRLEKNRETMFTFLDYDDIPWNNNNAEHAVKAFALLRRDIDGLSTEKGIKEYLVLLSVRQTCKYMGLDFLDFLRSGERDIHVFAESRRRGSA
;
A
#
# COMPACT_ATOMS: atom_id res chain seq x y z
N MET A 1 42.18 -20.16 15.07
CA MET A 1 41.89 -19.08 14.10
C MET A 1 42.12 -17.75 14.81
N LYS A 2 42.79 -16.78 14.19
CA LYS A 2 43.07 -15.48 14.84
C LYS A 2 42.45 -14.31 14.08
N ILE A 3 41.87 -13.37 14.82
CA ILE A 3 41.28 -12.14 14.26
C ILE A 3 42.36 -11.06 14.27
N THR A 4 42.62 -10.48 13.11
CA THR A 4 43.59 -9.37 12.92
C THR A 4 42.89 -8.02 12.86
N PRO A 5 43.58 -6.88 13.06
CA PRO A 5 42.99 -5.54 12.88
C PRO A 5 42.45 -5.33 11.47
N ILE A 6 43.07 -5.94 10.46
CA ILE A 6 42.64 -5.87 9.06
C ILE A 6 41.27 -6.55 8.89
N LEU A 7 41.08 -7.74 9.46
CA LEU A 7 39.80 -8.45 9.44
C LEU A 7 38.73 -7.69 10.25
N PHE A 8 39.12 -7.14 11.40
CA PHE A 8 38.22 -6.36 12.23
C PHE A 8 37.75 -5.07 11.53
N GLU A 9 38.67 -4.30 10.93
CA GLU A 9 38.33 -3.12 10.11
C GLU A 9 37.43 -3.51 8.93
N ALA A 10 37.77 -4.60 8.24
CA ALA A 10 36.95 -5.11 7.15
C ALA A 10 35.53 -5.41 7.61
N PHE A 11 35.34 -6.02 8.79
CA PHE A 11 34.02 -6.32 9.34
C PHE A 11 33.23 -5.07 9.74
N LEU A 12 33.90 -4.05 10.30
CA LEU A 12 33.24 -2.77 10.63
C LEU A 12 32.62 -2.12 9.39
N LYS A 13 33.32 -2.19 8.25
CA LYS A 13 32.85 -1.64 6.97
C LYS A 13 31.87 -2.56 6.23
N CYS A 14 32.17 -3.87 6.17
CA CYS A 14 31.38 -4.86 5.45
C CYS A 14 31.71 -6.31 5.89
N PRO A 15 30.74 -7.07 6.42
CA PRO A 15 30.95 -8.49 6.77
C PRO A 15 31.45 -9.35 5.61
N THR A 16 30.94 -9.11 4.38
CA THR A 16 31.42 -9.82 3.19
C THR A 16 32.89 -9.54 2.89
N LYS A 17 33.35 -8.28 3.08
CA LYS A 17 34.78 -7.93 2.91
C LYS A 17 35.65 -8.70 3.90
N CYS A 18 35.21 -8.82 5.16
CA CYS A 18 35.93 -9.59 6.19
C CYS A 18 36.09 -11.05 5.79
N TRP A 19 35.01 -11.69 5.34
CA TRP A 19 35.04 -13.10 4.95
C TRP A 19 35.92 -13.34 3.71
N LEU A 20 35.86 -12.45 2.71
CA LEU A 20 36.69 -12.55 1.49
C LEU A 20 38.18 -12.41 1.81
N LYS A 21 38.56 -11.45 2.67
CA LYS A 21 39.96 -11.30 3.12
C LYS A 21 40.45 -12.53 3.90
N TYR A 22 39.61 -13.09 4.76
CA TYR A 22 39.96 -14.29 5.51
C TYR A 22 40.13 -15.52 4.60
N SER A 23 39.30 -15.64 3.57
CA SER A 23 39.32 -16.78 2.63
C SER A 23 40.44 -16.68 1.59
N GLY A 24 41.23 -15.60 1.58
CA GLY A 24 42.32 -15.40 0.62
C GLY A 24 41.86 -15.13 -0.81
N GLU A 25 40.63 -14.64 -1.00
CA GLU A 25 40.11 -14.36 -2.33
C GLU A 25 40.85 -13.18 -2.99
N PRO A 26 41.16 -13.25 -4.30
CA PRO A 26 41.87 -12.20 -4.99
C PRO A 26 41.03 -10.91 -5.05
N ALA A 27 41.66 -9.79 -4.71
CA ALA A 27 41.06 -8.47 -4.88
C ALA A 27 40.91 -8.15 -6.38
N SER A 28 39.81 -7.48 -6.75
CA SER A 28 39.58 -7.02 -8.13
C SER A 28 40.40 -5.77 -8.46
N GLY A 29 41.06 -5.18 -7.47
CA GLY A 29 41.79 -3.91 -7.56
C GLY A 29 40.88 -2.72 -7.27
N ASN A 30 41.42 -1.72 -6.56
CA ASN A 30 40.80 -0.40 -6.43
C ASN A 30 41.92 0.60 -6.14
N SER A 31 42.22 1.47 -7.10
CA SER A 31 43.31 2.45 -7.02
C SER A 31 43.25 3.31 -5.76
N TYR A 32 42.04 3.70 -5.33
CA TYR A 32 41.87 4.47 -4.10
C TYR A 32 42.18 3.65 -2.84
N SER A 33 41.75 2.37 -2.79
CA SER A 33 42.02 1.50 -1.64
C SER A 33 43.52 1.19 -1.50
N GLU A 34 44.20 0.97 -2.62
CA GLU A 34 45.64 0.72 -2.69
C GLU A 34 46.42 1.96 -2.27
N TRP A 35 46.05 3.12 -2.83
CA TRP A 35 46.62 4.41 -2.46
C TRP A 35 46.42 4.71 -0.96
N LEU A 36 45.22 4.54 -0.41
CA LEU A 36 44.94 4.79 1.00
C LEU A 36 45.73 3.85 1.93
N GLN A 37 45.97 2.61 1.51
CA GLN A 37 46.81 1.69 2.27
C GLN A 37 48.26 2.16 2.28
N ALA A 38 48.82 2.51 1.12
CA ALA A 38 50.19 3.02 1.00
C ALA A 38 50.40 4.31 1.82
N GLU A 39 49.42 5.22 1.81
CA GLU A 39 49.44 6.44 2.63
C GLU A 39 49.44 6.14 4.13
N ASN A 40 48.60 5.22 4.60
CA ASN A 40 48.57 4.86 6.01
C ASN A 40 49.87 4.18 6.46
N GLU A 41 50.47 3.34 5.62
CA GLU A 41 51.76 2.69 5.90
C GLU A 41 52.89 3.72 5.97
N SER A 42 52.95 4.64 5.00
CA SER A 42 53.93 5.75 4.97
C SER A 42 53.77 6.70 6.16
N TYR A 43 52.54 7.12 6.48
CA TYR A 43 52.24 7.96 7.63
C TYR A 43 52.63 7.28 8.94
N SER A 44 52.32 5.99 9.11
CA SER A 44 52.67 5.23 10.30
C SER A 44 54.18 5.10 10.46
N ALA A 45 54.92 4.82 9.39
CA ALA A 45 56.38 4.75 9.41
C ALA A 45 57.00 6.09 9.83
N ASN A 46 56.57 7.20 9.21
CA ASN A 46 57.05 8.54 9.54
C ASN A 46 56.71 8.96 10.97
N ALA A 47 55.51 8.63 11.45
CA ALA A 47 55.08 8.95 12.80
C ALA A 47 55.82 8.13 13.86
N ILE A 48 56.18 6.87 13.56
CA ILE A 48 57.05 6.05 14.41
C ILE A 48 58.45 6.67 14.50
N THR A 49 59.06 7.07 13.38
CA THR A 49 60.38 7.73 13.37
C THR A 49 60.35 8.99 14.24
N ARG A 50 59.34 9.86 14.07
CA ARG A 50 59.17 11.07 14.89
C ARG A 50 58.94 10.79 16.37
N LEU A 51 58.33 9.66 16.71
CA LEU A 51 58.10 9.26 18.09
C LEU A 51 59.41 8.79 18.72
N LEU A 52 60.23 8.03 17.98
CA LEU A 52 61.55 7.58 18.41
C LEU A 52 62.54 8.74 18.59
N ASP A 53 62.49 9.76 17.72
CA ASP A 53 63.36 10.95 17.84
C ASP A 53 63.11 11.77 19.12
N LYS A 54 61.93 11.63 19.74
CA LYS A 54 61.54 12.36 20.96
C LYS A 54 61.81 11.60 22.26
N VAL A 55 62.22 10.35 22.19
CA VAL A 55 62.46 9.49 23.35
C VAL A 55 63.96 9.16 23.42
N PRO A 56 64.61 9.23 24.61
CA PRO A 56 66.00 8.78 24.75
C PRO A 56 66.18 7.34 24.27
N LYS A 57 67.28 7.03 23.57
CA LYS A 57 67.51 5.71 22.97
C LYS A 57 67.44 4.56 24.00
N ASP A 58 67.88 4.81 25.24
CA ASP A 58 67.87 3.82 26.33
C ASP A 58 66.45 3.52 26.86
N ASP A 59 65.46 4.37 26.55
CA ASP A 59 64.08 4.28 27.02
C ASP A 59 63.10 3.78 25.94
N SER A 60 63.58 3.46 24.74
CA SER A 60 62.77 3.01 23.59
C SER A 60 63.17 1.61 23.11
N VAL A 61 62.20 0.78 22.74
CA VAL A 61 62.45 -0.57 22.20
C VAL A 61 61.64 -0.82 20.93
N VAL A 62 62.26 -1.45 19.93
CA VAL A 62 61.62 -1.82 18.66
C VAL A 62 61.26 -3.31 18.73
N ALA A 63 59.99 -3.63 18.46
CA ALA A 63 59.45 -5.00 18.43
C ALA A 63 59.84 -5.87 19.65
N PRO A 64 59.53 -5.45 20.89
CA PRO A 64 59.88 -6.25 22.07
C PRO A 64 59.09 -7.56 22.13
N SER A 65 59.66 -8.58 22.80
CA SER A 65 58.96 -9.83 23.08
C SER A 65 57.82 -9.63 24.11
N PRO A 66 56.62 -10.19 23.89
CA PRO A 66 55.48 -10.04 24.79
C PRO A 66 55.64 -10.76 26.14
N GLU A 67 56.59 -11.68 26.29
CA GLU A 67 56.72 -12.56 27.46
C GLU A 67 57.19 -11.86 28.75
N ASN A 68 57.76 -10.65 28.66
CA ASN A 68 58.39 -9.93 29.80
C ASN A 68 57.79 -8.53 30.08
N LEU A 69 56.53 -8.28 29.72
CA LEU A 69 55.89 -6.97 29.89
C LEU A 69 55.82 -6.46 31.34
N LYS A 70 55.73 -7.35 32.33
CA LYS A 70 55.62 -6.97 33.75
C LYS A 70 56.91 -6.38 34.33
N SER A 71 58.06 -6.68 33.73
CA SER A 71 59.41 -6.23 34.13
C SER A 71 60.07 -5.31 33.11
N ALA A 72 59.32 -4.81 32.13
CA ALA A 72 59.82 -3.92 31.08
C ALA A 72 60.52 -2.68 31.69
N ALA A 73 61.74 -2.38 31.23
CA ALA A 73 62.50 -1.19 31.63
C ALA A 73 62.24 0.03 30.72
N TRP A 74 61.71 -0.20 29.51
CA TRP A 74 61.45 0.85 28.52
C TRP A 74 60.22 1.70 28.89
N SER A 75 60.22 2.96 28.41
CA SER A 75 59.09 3.88 28.50
C SER A 75 58.19 3.80 27.25
N THR A 76 58.77 3.47 26.09
CA THR A 76 58.07 3.43 24.80
C THR A 76 58.48 2.20 23.97
N ALA A 77 57.51 1.45 23.47
CA ALA A 77 57.72 0.36 22.51
C ALA A 77 57.07 0.68 21.17
N VAL A 78 57.70 0.33 20.05
CA VAL A 78 57.14 0.49 18.70
C VAL A 78 57.04 -0.85 17.97
N ASN A 79 56.10 -0.99 17.04
CA ASN A 79 55.84 -2.22 16.28
C ASN A 79 55.65 -3.45 17.18
N PHE A 80 54.81 -3.31 18.21
CA PHE A 80 54.61 -4.33 19.21
C PHE A 80 53.66 -5.43 18.72
N LYS A 81 54.21 -6.61 18.43
CA LYS A 81 53.43 -7.77 17.98
C LYS A 81 52.87 -8.51 19.18
N LEU A 82 51.56 -8.66 19.20
CA LEU A 82 50.80 -9.34 20.24
C LEU A 82 49.97 -10.46 19.63
N GLN A 83 50.03 -11.61 20.30
CA GLN A 83 49.27 -12.79 19.92
C GLN A 83 48.60 -13.37 21.17
N THR A 84 47.28 -13.45 21.15
CA THR A 84 46.47 -14.10 22.19
C THR A 84 45.86 -15.38 21.62
N GLN A 85 44.99 -16.06 22.39
CA GLN A 85 44.32 -17.28 21.90
C GLN A 85 43.50 -17.03 20.62
N ASN A 86 42.84 -15.88 20.52
CA ASN A 86 41.88 -15.57 19.45
C ASN A 86 42.25 -14.32 18.63
N LEU A 87 43.19 -13.50 19.08
CA LEU A 87 43.55 -12.23 18.46
C LEU A 87 45.03 -12.19 18.07
N GLU A 88 45.32 -11.47 17.00
CA GLU A 88 46.67 -11.14 16.56
C GLU A 88 46.69 -9.67 16.16
N THR A 89 47.53 -8.85 16.79
CA THR A 89 47.66 -7.43 16.44
C THR A 89 49.12 -6.99 16.44
N GLN A 90 49.44 -6.00 15.61
CA GLN A 90 50.68 -5.26 15.68
C GLN A 90 50.34 -3.82 16.09
N ILE A 91 50.57 -3.50 17.36
CA ILE A 91 50.32 -2.16 17.89
C ILE A 91 51.45 -1.23 17.45
N SER A 92 51.11 -0.09 16.84
CA SER A 92 52.10 0.83 16.29
C SER A 92 53.08 1.35 17.34
N ALA A 93 52.57 1.78 18.50
CA ALA A 93 53.40 2.06 19.66
C ALA A 93 52.66 1.81 20.98
N VAL A 94 53.39 1.57 22.07
CA VAL A 94 52.86 1.42 23.43
C VAL A 94 53.68 2.28 24.37
N GLU A 95 53.02 3.16 25.10
CA GLU A 95 53.63 4.00 26.13
C GLU A 95 53.38 3.40 27.50
N ARG A 96 54.43 3.23 28.30
CA ARG A 96 54.36 2.77 29.68
C ARG A 96 54.44 3.97 30.61
N VAL A 97 53.33 4.27 31.27
CA VAL A 97 53.24 5.33 32.27
C VAL A 97 53.56 4.73 33.65
N PRO A 98 54.62 5.19 34.35
CA PRO A 98 54.98 4.69 35.66
C PRO A 98 53.88 4.98 36.71
N PRO A 99 53.77 4.16 37.76
CA PRO A 99 52.68 4.26 38.72
C PRO A 99 52.74 5.52 39.60
N ALA A 100 51.61 6.23 39.70
CA ALA A 100 51.46 7.42 40.54
C ALA A 100 51.19 7.07 42.04
N GLY A 101 52.10 6.34 42.69
CA GLY A 101 52.08 6.05 44.14
C GLY A 101 52.28 4.57 44.52
N ARG A 102 52.61 4.32 45.81
CA ARG A 102 52.82 2.96 46.36
C ARG A 102 51.56 2.10 46.17
N GLY A 103 51.73 0.93 45.55
CA GLY A 103 50.66 -0.06 45.33
C GLY A 103 49.90 0.02 44.00
N LYS A 104 50.17 1.01 43.14
CA LYS A 104 49.60 1.08 41.78
C LYS A 104 50.53 0.42 40.76
N ALA A 105 49.97 -0.29 39.79
CA ALA A 105 50.74 -0.86 38.68
C ALA A 105 51.00 0.18 37.59
N ALA A 106 52.08 0.01 36.81
CA ALA A 106 52.34 0.82 35.62
C ALA A 106 51.18 0.68 34.61
N GLN A 107 50.78 1.79 34.01
CA GLN A 107 49.70 1.84 33.02
C GLN A 107 50.30 1.75 31.61
N PHE A 108 49.81 0.81 30.80
CA PHE A 108 50.20 0.69 29.39
C PHE A 108 49.14 1.37 28.52
N VAL A 109 49.58 2.23 27.60
CA VAL A 109 48.71 3.01 26.73
C VAL A 109 49.09 2.72 25.27
N PRO A 110 48.26 1.99 24.50
CA PRO A 110 48.49 1.78 23.08
C PRO A 110 48.29 3.08 22.30
N ILE A 111 49.12 3.25 21.28
CA ILE A 111 49.13 4.38 20.36
C ILE A 111 48.96 3.86 18.93
N ARG A 112 48.01 4.46 18.20
CA ARG A 112 47.73 4.15 16.79
C ARG A 112 47.84 5.42 15.96
N PHE A 113 48.45 5.30 14.80
CA PHE A 113 48.62 6.39 13.84
C PHE A 113 47.56 6.28 12.75
N ILE A 114 46.90 7.39 12.41
CA ILE A 114 45.85 7.43 11.39
C ILE A 114 46.06 8.68 10.52
N VAL A 115 46.21 8.51 9.20
CA VAL A 115 46.53 9.64 8.31
C VAL A 115 45.43 10.71 8.26
N ARG A 116 44.16 10.33 8.46
CA ARG A 116 42.99 11.22 8.36
C ARG A 116 42.93 12.27 9.47
N ASN A 117 42.55 13.49 9.11
CA ASN A 117 42.31 14.59 10.04
C ASN A 117 41.02 14.39 10.83
N LYS A 118 39.95 13.86 10.22
CA LYS A 118 38.68 13.58 10.89
C LYS A 118 38.56 12.11 11.28
N LEU A 119 38.60 11.87 12.59
CA LEU A 119 38.44 10.52 13.15
C LEU A 119 36.98 10.06 13.13
N MET A 120 36.76 8.87 12.59
CA MET A 120 35.47 8.19 12.61
C MET A 120 35.30 7.31 13.85
N ARG A 121 34.07 6.84 14.10
CA ARG A 121 33.79 5.90 15.19
C ARG A 121 34.56 4.58 15.01
N ASP A 122 34.76 4.15 13.77
CA ASP A 122 35.50 2.92 13.44
C ASP A 122 36.97 3.01 13.87
N ASP A 123 37.59 4.19 13.76
CA ASP A 123 38.96 4.43 14.23
C ASP A 123 39.09 4.25 15.75
N LYS A 124 38.07 4.69 16.50
CA LYS A 124 38.00 4.49 17.95
C LYS A 124 37.82 3.01 18.31
N PHE A 125 37.10 2.25 17.49
CA PHE A 125 36.97 0.80 17.68
C PHE A 125 38.26 0.04 17.37
N LEU A 126 39.02 0.46 16.36
CA LEU A 126 40.34 -0.12 16.08
C LEU A 126 41.32 0.11 17.24
N MET A 127 41.33 1.32 17.81
CA MET A 127 42.08 1.60 19.05
C MET A 127 41.62 0.72 20.22
N ALA A 128 40.30 0.56 20.40
CA ALA A 128 39.76 -0.31 21.44
C ALA A 128 40.14 -1.79 21.22
N PHE A 129 40.23 -2.25 19.97
CA PHE A 129 40.69 -3.58 19.61
C PHE A 129 42.15 -3.81 20.03
N ASP A 130 43.04 -2.85 19.74
CA ASP A 130 44.45 -2.93 20.14
C ASP A 130 44.60 -2.94 21.67
N ALA A 131 43.84 -2.09 22.37
CA ALA A 131 43.80 -2.07 23.83
C ALA A 131 43.26 -3.37 24.44
N PHE A 132 42.26 -3.99 23.81
CA PHE A 132 41.68 -5.25 24.25
C PHE A 132 42.68 -6.41 24.09
N ALA A 133 43.38 -6.51 22.96
CA ALA A 133 44.44 -7.50 22.75
C ALA A 133 45.60 -7.32 23.75
N LEU A 134 45.98 -6.07 24.04
CA LEU A 134 46.98 -5.75 25.06
C LEU A 134 46.48 -6.11 26.48
N SER A 135 45.19 -5.90 26.76
CA SER A 135 44.56 -6.26 28.03
C SER A 135 44.57 -7.77 28.29
N GLU A 136 44.28 -8.58 27.26
CA GLU A 136 44.34 -10.04 27.34
C GLU A 136 45.76 -10.54 27.59
N SER A 137 46.76 -9.97 26.93
CA SER A 137 48.16 -10.36 27.11
C SER A 137 48.72 -9.94 28.48
N LEU A 138 48.33 -8.77 29.01
CA LEU A 138 48.76 -8.29 30.33
C LEU A 138 48.01 -8.95 31.50
N GLY A 139 46.84 -9.54 31.25
CA GLY A 139 45.91 -10.00 32.28
C GLY A 139 45.35 -8.86 33.14
N ARG A 140 45.31 -7.63 32.61
CA ARG A 140 44.89 -6.40 33.30
C ARG A 140 44.13 -5.49 32.34
N GLU A 141 43.12 -4.79 32.83
CA GLU A 141 42.33 -3.87 32.00
C GLU A 141 43.16 -2.67 31.52
N VAL A 142 43.17 -2.46 30.21
CA VAL A 142 43.73 -1.25 29.57
C VAL A 142 42.58 -0.30 29.26
N SER A 143 42.39 0.72 30.10
CA SER A 143 41.24 1.63 30.06
C SER A 143 41.43 2.88 29.18
N LEU A 144 42.63 3.11 28.65
CA LEU A 144 42.99 4.30 27.89
C LEU A 144 43.87 3.96 26.69
N GLY A 145 43.53 4.50 25.51
CA GLY A 145 44.34 4.46 24.29
C GLY A 145 44.54 5.86 23.71
N LYS A 146 45.56 6.06 22.88
CA LYS A 146 45.88 7.34 22.22
C LYS A 146 45.88 7.19 20.70
N ILE A 147 45.12 8.01 19.99
CA ILE A 147 45.18 8.09 18.53
C ILE A 147 45.95 9.36 18.16
N ILE A 148 46.99 9.21 17.33
CA ILE A 148 47.72 10.32 16.71
C ILE A 148 47.27 10.40 15.26
N HIS A 149 46.73 11.54 14.84
CA HIS A 149 46.08 11.62 13.54
C HIS A 149 46.24 12.95 12.81
N GLY A 150 46.01 12.92 11.49
CA GLY A 150 46.01 14.08 10.62
C GLY A 150 47.40 14.66 10.35
N ASP A 151 47.42 15.70 9.51
CA ASP A 151 48.66 16.36 9.08
C ASP A 151 49.38 17.00 10.28
N ASN A 152 48.60 17.55 11.22
CA ASN A 152 49.09 18.19 12.44
C ASN A 152 49.46 17.21 13.57
N HIS A 153 49.32 15.90 13.37
CA HIS A 153 49.61 14.87 14.38
C HIS A 153 48.86 15.11 15.71
N ALA A 154 47.59 15.50 15.60
CA ALA A 154 46.72 15.77 16.74
C ALA A 154 46.54 14.53 17.61
N ARG A 155 46.47 14.72 18.93
CA ARG A 155 46.41 13.63 19.92
C ARG A 155 45.01 13.51 20.52
N LEU A 156 44.33 12.39 20.27
CA LEU A 156 43.04 12.08 20.90
C LEU A 156 43.22 10.95 21.94
N LYS A 157 42.74 11.17 23.17
CA LYS A 157 42.62 10.12 24.19
C LYS A 157 41.27 9.42 24.09
N VAL A 158 41.27 8.09 23.97
CA VAL A 158 40.07 7.25 23.86
C VAL A 158 39.91 6.44 25.14
N LYS A 159 38.74 6.55 25.79
CA LYS A 159 38.34 5.68 26.90
C LYS A 159 37.85 4.35 26.34
N THR A 160 38.63 3.30 26.48
CA THR A 160 38.37 1.98 25.86
C THR A 160 37.33 1.18 26.62
N SER A 161 37.21 1.40 27.94
CA SER A 161 36.20 0.74 28.80
C SER A 161 34.76 0.99 28.32
N ALA A 162 34.48 2.18 27.76
CA ALA A 162 33.15 2.51 27.21
C ALA A 162 32.79 1.73 25.94
N LEU A 163 33.79 1.21 25.20
CA LEU A 163 33.60 0.48 23.95
C LEU A 163 33.75 -1.04 24.12
N ALA A 164 34.26 -1.51 25.26
CA ALA A 164 34.61 -2.90 25.51
C ALA A 164 33.44 -3.88 25.29
N SER A 165 32.25 -3.58 25.83
CA SER A 165 31.08 -4.48 25.67
C SER A 165 30.59 -4.57 24.22
N GLU A 166 30.71 -3.49 23.44
CA GLU A 166 30.29 -3.49 22.03
C GLU A 166 31.36 -4.16 21.16
N LEU A 167 32.64 -3.98 21.50
CA LEU A 167 33.77 -4.64 20.87
C LEU A 167 33.67 -6.17 21.01
N GLN A 168 33.45 -6.67 22.23
CA GLN A 168 33.35 -8.11 22.50
C GLN A 168 32.22 -8.76 21.67
N LYS A 169 31.04 -8.12 21.62
CA LYS A 169 29.92 -8.57 20.77
C LYS A 169 30.27 -8.60 19.27
N ARG A 170 31.14 -7.71 18.80
CA ARG A 170 31.59 -7.69 17.40
C ARG A 170 32.64 -8.76 17.14
N VAL A 171 33.57 -8.98 18.07
CA VAL A 171 34.56 -10.06 18.01
C VAL A 171 33.85 -11.42 17.97
N GLU A 172 32.87 -11.65 18.84
CA GLU A 172 32.04 -12.88 18.83
C GLU A 172 31.35 -13.09 17.48
N LYS A 173 30.75 -12.04 16.90
CA LYS A 173 30.13 -12.11 15.57
C LYS A 173 31.12 -12.43 14.46
N ILE A 174 32.34 -11.90 14.54
CA ILE A 174 33.41 -12.21 13.58
C ILE A 174 33.81 -13.68 13.72
N THR A 175 33.98 -14.18 14.95
CA THR A 175 34.27 -15.59 15.21
C THR A 175 33.18 -16.50 14.63
N THR A 176 31.89 -16.17 14.85
CA THR A 176 30.77 -16.91 14.26
C THR A 176 30.78 -16.84 12.73
N LEU A 177 31.00 -15.65 12.15
CA LEU A 177 31.02 -15.45 10.71
C LEU A 177 32.11 -16.28 10.03
N LEU A 178 33.29 -16.31 10.63
CA LEU A 178 34.46 -16.96 10.03
C LEU A 178 34.57 -18.45 10.37
N SER A 179 33.78 -18.94 11.33
CA SER A 179 33.57 -20.37 11.57
C SER A 179 32.61 -21.01 10.56
N SER A 180 31.82 -20.20 9.84
CA SER A 180 30.90 -20.69 8.82
C SER A 180 31.65 -21.01 7.51
N PRO A 181 31.42 -22.21 6.90
CA PRO A 181 32.02 -22.56 5.62
C PRO A 181 31.39 -21.79 4.44
N THR A 182 30.24 -21.14 4.65
CA THR A 182 29.52 -20.39 3.60
C THR A 182 29.75 -18.88 3.73
N PRO A 183 29.86 -18.16 2.60
CA PRO A 183 29.98 -16.71 2.61
C PRO A 183 28.71 -16.05 3.16
N PRO A 184 28.82 -14.88 3.82
CA PRO A 184 27.66 -14.13 4.26
C PRO A 184 26.85 -13.61 3.07
N ASP A 185 25.56 -13.33 3.33
CA ASP A 185 24.67 -12.67 2.38
C ASP A 185 25.31 -11.44 1.76
N LEU A 186 25.44 -11.46 0.42
CA LEU A 186 26.02 -10.35 -0.32
C LEU A 186 25.07 -9.16 -0.29
N VAL A 187 25.58 -8.03 0.23
CA VAL A 187 24.84 -6.79 0.33
C VAL A 187 25.73 -5.64 -0.13
N LEU A 188 25.35 -4.98 -1.22
CA LEU A 188 25.99 -3.74 -1.61
C LEU A 188 25.65 -2.63 -0.59
N ASN A 189 26.66 -1.91 -0.14
CA ASN A 189 26.56 -0.85 0.87
C ASN A 189 27.38 0.38 0.47
N ARG A 190 27.40 1.42 1.32
CA ARG A 190 28.12 2.67 1.03
C ARG A 190 29.63 2.50 0.90
N HIS A 191 30.21 1.53 1.60
CA HIS A 191 31.65 1.20 1.53
C HIS A 191 32.06 0.62 0.16
N CYS A 192 31.12 0.15 -0.65
CA CYS A 192 31.44 -0.45 -1.94
C CYS A 192 32.20 0.48 -2.90
N ALA A 193 32.11 1.81 -2.78
CA ALA A 193 32.86 2.74 -3.62
C ALA A 193 34.38 2.65 -3.41
N GLU A 194 34.82 2.45 -2.18
CA GLU A 194 36.23 2.38 -1.75
C GLU A 194 36.73 0.93 -1.59
N CYS A 195 35.90 -0.06 -1.94
CA CYS A 195 36.21 -1.47 -1.70
C CYS A 195 37.00 -2.09 -2.85
N GLU A 196 38.05 -2.85 -2.53
CA GLU A 196 38.86 -3.63 -3.48
C GLU A 196 38.12 -4.82 -4.12
N PHE A 197 36.98 -5.24 -3.55
CA PHE A 197 36.13 -6.33 -4.06
C PHE A 197 34.85 -5.81 -4.77
N ARG A 198 34.78 -4.51 -5.08
CA ARG A 198 33.58 -3.86 -5.62
C ARG A 198 33.08 -4.54 -6.89
N GLU A 199 33.95 -4.80 -7.85
CA GLU A 199 33.57 -5.35 -9.16
C GLU A 199 33.00 -6.76 -9.04
N ARG A 200 33.71 -7.64 -8.32
CA ARG A 200 33.24 -8.99 -7.99
C ARG A 200 31.88 -8.96 -7.32
N CYS A 201 31.72 -8.17 -6.26
CA CYS A 201 30.47 -8.06 -5.52
C CYS A 201 29.34 -7.52 -6.40
N ARG A 202 29.61 -6.50 -7.23
CA ARG A 202 28.61 -5.93 -8.14
C ARG A 202 28.19 -6.94 -9.21
N LYS A 203 29.14 -7.69 -9.78
CA LYS A 203 28.86 -8.75 -10.77
C LYS A 203 27.94 -9.83 -10.19
N ILE A 204 28.27 -10.36 -9.02
CA ILE A 204 27.45 -11.38 -8.34
C ILE A 204 26.06 -10.82 -8.00
N ALA A 205 25.98 -9.56 -7.54
CA ALA A 205 24.69 -8.94 -7.24
C ALA A 205 23.81 -8.80 -8.50
N ILE A 206 24.40 -8.45 -9.65
CA ILE A 206 23.72 -8.39 -10.95
C ILE A 206 23.26 -9.79 -11.40
N GLU A 207 24.13 -10.79 -11.32
CA GLU A 207 23.81 -12.17 -11.69
C GLU A 207 22.68 -12.76 -10.84
N LYS A 208 22.65 -12.44 -9.53
CA LYS A 208 21.58 -12.84 -8.62
C LYS A 208 20.35 -11.93 -8.66
N ASP A 209 20.40 -10.83 -9.41
CA ASP A 209 19.36 -9.81 -9.46
C ASP A 209 18.97 -9.27 -8.07
N ASP A 210 19.94 -9.15 -7.14
CA ASP A 210 19.67 -8.88 -5.72
C ASP A 210 19.13 -7.46 -5.47
N LEU A 211 18.22 -7.33 -4.50
CA LEU A 211 17.60 -6.05 -4.12
C LEU A 211 18.59 -4.95 -3.70
N SER A 212 19.81 -5.30 -3.25
CA SER A 212 20.85 -4.34 -2.89
C SER A 212 21.42 -3.56 -4.08
N LEU A 213 21.14 -3.97 -5.32
CA LEU A 213 21.43 -3.19 -6.51
C LEU A 213 20.68 -1.85 -6.51
N LEU A 214 19.46 -1.82 -5.98
CA LEU A 214 18.67 -0.59 -5.93
C LEU A 214 19.22 0.35 -4.85
N ALA A 215 19.82 1.45 -5.30
CA ALA A 215 20.38 2.46 -4.41
C ALA A 215 19.33 3.00 -3.41
N ASN A 216 19.79 3.35 -2.21
CA ASN A 216 18.98 3.87 -1.09
C ASN A 216 17.95 2.90 -0.48
N MET A 217 17.96 1.61 -0.84
CA MET A 217 17.12 0.64 -0.15
C MET A 217 17.73 0.22 1.19
N SER A 218 17.03 0.50 2.29
CA SER A 218 17.51 0.18 3.63
C SER A 218 17.52 -1.34 3.90
N ALA A 219 18.35 -1.80 4.86
CA ALA A 219 18.37 -3.21 5.27
C ALA A 219 17.00 -3.67 5.81
N LYS A 220 16.29 -2.79 6.52
CA LYS A 220 14.92 -3.07 7.03
C LYS A 220 13.91 -3.24 5.89
N GLU A 221 13.97 -2.41 4.86
CA GLU A 221 13.09 -2.54 3.69
C GLU A 221 13.38 -3.82 2.93
N ARG A 222 14.65 -4.19 2.74
CA ARG A 222 15.03 -5.46 2.12
C ARG A 222 14.54 -6.64 2.92
N GLN A 223 14.70 -6.63 4.25
CA GLN A 223 14.18 -7.70 5.11
C GLN A 223 12.65 -7.81 5.02
N LYS A 224 11.94 -6.68 4.96
CA LYS A 224 10.48 -6.65 4.78
C LYS A 224 10.02 -7.16 3.41
N LEU A 225 10.84 -7.01 2.38
CA LEU A 225 10.58 -7.57 1.05
C LEU A 225 10.88 -9.07 1.02
N ARG A 226 12.02 -9.48 1.60
CA ARG A 226 12.41 -10.89 1.74
C ARG A 226 11.39 -11.69 2.57
N SER A 227 10.83 -11.11 3.63
CA SER A 227 9.76 -11.74 4.42
C SER A 227 8.46 -11.94 3.64
N LYS A 228 8.31 -11.30 2.47
CA LYS A 228 7.20 -11.46 1.52
C LYS A 228 7.58 -12.32 0.31
N GLY A 229 8.72 -12.99 0.35
CA GLY A 229 9.24 -13.79 -0.76
C GLY A 229 9.78 -12.97 -1.95
N ILE A 230 10.06 -11.68 -1.78
CA ILE A 230 10.66 -10.83 -2.81
C ILE A 230 12.15 -10.71 -2.51
N PHE A 231 12.96 -11.39 -3.31
CA PHE A 231 14.42 -11.46 -3.20
C PHE A 231 15.14 -10.74 -4.35
N THR A 232 14.48 -10.53 -5.49
CA THR A 232 15.13 -9.94 -6.67
C THR A 232 14.47 -8.64 -7.16
N VAL A 233 15.21 -7.82 -7.91
CA VAL A 233 14.71 -6.57 -8.53
C VAL A 233 13.61 -6.89 -9.54
N THR A 234 13.77 -7.96 -10.33
CA THR A 234 12.75 -8.44 -11.26
C THR A 234 11.46 -8.79 -10.54
N GLN A 235 11.52 -9.49 -9.40
CA GLN A 235 10.33 -9.80 -8.61
C GLN A 235 9.65 -8.53 -8.09
N LEU A 236 10.44 -7.57 -7.60
CA LEU A 236 9.92 -6.29 -7.11
C LEU A 236 9.22 -5.48 -8.22
N SER A 237 9.67 -5.58 -9.48
CA SER A 237 9.07 -4.87 -10.62
C SER A 237 7.58 -5.20 -10.82
N TYR A 238 7.17 -6.44 -10.57
CA TYR A 238 5.78 -6.88 -10.74
C TYR A 238 4.82 -6.36 -9.66
N THR A 239 5.36 -5.79 -8.57
CA THR A 239 4.56 -5.31 -7.44
C THR A 239 3.99 -3.90 -7.64
N PHE A 240 4.51 -3.14 -8.61
CA PHE A 240 4.05 -1.76 -8.83
C PHE A 240 2.61 -1.74 -9.39
N ARG A 241 1.76 -0.90 -8.80
CA ARG A 241 0.38 -0.68 -9.22
C ARG A 241 0.12 0.81 -9.44
N PRO A 242 -0.30 1.23 -10.65
CA PRO A 242 -0.52 2.64 -10.94
C PRO A 242 -1.76 3.17 -10.20
N ARG A 243 -1.64 4.30 -9.51
CA ARG A 243 -2.75 5.05 -8.89
C ARG A 243 -2.86 6.42 -9.54
N ARG A 244 -4.03 6.74 -10.11
CA ARG A 244 -4.29 8.05 -10.73
C ARG A 244 -4.26 9.15 -9.66
N ARG A 245 -3.33 10.10 -9.77
CA ARG A 245 -3.19 11.19 -8.78
C ARG A 245 -4.30 12.24 -8.93
N PRO A 246 -4.88 12.76 -7.83
CA PRO A 246 -5.80 13.89 -7.87
C PRO A 246 -5.13 15.12 -8.52
N LYS A 247 -5.84 15.90 -9.34
CA LYS A 247 -5.28 17.08 -10.04
C LYS A 247 -4.55 18.05 -9.10
N ARG A 248 -5.02 18.23 -7.86
CA ARG A 248 -4.40 19.09 -6.82
C ARG A 248 -3.05 18.58 -6.28
N GLN A 249 -2.73 17.32 -6.52
CA GLN A 249 -1.48 16.69 -6.08
C GLN A 249 -0.55 16.34 -7.24
N ARG A 250 -0.92 16.68 -8.50
CA ARG A 250 -0.14 16.37 -9.71
C ARG A 250 1.29 16.91 -9.62
N ASP A 251 1.45 18.09 -9.03
CA ASP A 251 2.74 18.80 -8.96
C ASP A 251 3.49 18.56 -7.62
N LYS A 252 2.81 17.96 -6.63
CA LYS A 252 3.42 17.63 -5.32
C LYS A 252 4.34 16.43 -5.42
N ARG A 253 5.47 16.47 -4.74
CA ARG A 253 6.44 15.37 -4.64
C ARG A 253 5.77 14.13 -4.02
N GLU A 254 5.90 12.98 -4.66
CA GLU A 254 5.38 11.70 -4.17
C GLU A 254 6.45 10.97 -3.34
N LYS A 255 6.05 9.96 -2.57
CA LYS A 255 6.97 9.01 -1.98
C LYS A 255 7.73 8.27 -3.10
N TYR A 256 9.03 8.06 -2.91
CA TYR A 256 9.85 7.29 -3.85
C TYR A 256 9.43 5.81 -3.86
N HIS A 257 9.23 5.24 -5.04
CA HIS A 257 8.78 3.86 -5.23
C HIS A 257 9.89 2.98 -5.83
N HIS A 258 10.54 2.17 -5.00
CA HIS A 258 11.54 1.19 -5.48
C HIS A 258 10.95 0.19 -6.49
N SER A 259 9.67 -0.14 -6.38
CA SER A 259 8.98 -1.01 -7.33
C SER A 259 8.82 -0.38 -8.72
N LEU A 260 8.66 0.94 -8.82
CA LEU A 260 8.65 1.65 -10.10
C LEU A 260 10.06 1.75 -10.69
N LYS A 261 11.09 1.92 -9.86
CA LYS A 261 12.49 1.86 -10.30
C LYS A 261 12.83 0.47 -10.85
N ALA A 262 12.39 -0.59 -10.17
CA ALA A 262 12.53 -1.96 -10.64
C ALA A 262 11.79 -2.21 -11.97
N LEU A 263 10.59 -1.64 -12.13
CA LEU A 263 9.83 -1.68 -13.38
C LEU A 263 10.61 -0.99 -14.52
N ALA A 264 11.17 0.18 -14.26
CA ALA A 264 12.00 0.92 -15.23
C ALA A 264 13.20 0.09 -15.71
N ILE A 265 13.91 -0.57 -14.79
CA ILE A 265 15.06 -1.42 -15.11
C ILE A 265 14.64 -2.62 -15.98
N ARG A 266 13.56 -3.32 -15.59
CA ARG A 266 13.07 -4.48 -16.33
C ARG A 266 12.63 -4.12 -17.75
N GLU A 267 11.85 -3.04 -17.89
CA GLU A 267 11.30 -2.62 -19.18
C GLU A 267 12.33 -1.86 -20.03
N ARG A 268 13.45 -1.43 -19.43
CA ARG A 268 14.44 -0.51 -20.02
C ARG A 268 13.80 0.80 -20.50
N LYS A 269 12.81 1.29 -19.75
CA LYS A 269 12.01 2.49 -20.07
C LYS A 269 12.15 3.55 -18.98
N ILE A 270 12.01 4.81 -19.37
CA ILE A 270 11.96 5.92 -18.42
C ILE A 270 10.51 6.08 -17.97
N HIS A 271 10.25 5.92 -16.67
CA HIS A 271 8.92 6.16 -16.12
C HIS A 271 8.82 7.54 -15.47
N ILE A 272 7.81 8.31 -15.87
CA ILE A 272 7.56 9.66 -15.35
C ILE A 272 6.29 9.67 -14.49
N VAL A 273 6.41 10.20 -13.27
CA VAL A 273 5.32 10.41 -12.32
C VAL A 273 4.92 11.88 -12.32
N GLY A 274 3.64 12.15 -12.61
CA GLY A 274 3.12 13.51 -12.71
C GLY A 274 3.63 14.27 -13.94
N SER A 275 3.79 15.59 -13.80
CA SER A 275 4.27 16.48 -14.87
C SER A 275 5.37 17.37 -14.32
N PRO A 276 6.61 16.87 -14.17
CA PRO A 276 7.71 17.68 -13.67
C PRO A 276 8.01 18.82 -14.65
N GLU A 277 7.87 20.07 -14.19
CA GLU A 277 8.36 21.25 -14.91
C GLU A 277 9.71 21.65 -14.32
N LEU A 278 10.76 21.60 -15.16
CA LEU A 278 12.05 22.22 -14.86
C LEU A 278 12.01 23.66 -15.38
N LYS A 279 11.35 24.57 -14.65
CA LYS A 279 11.35 25.99 -15.00
C LYS A 279 12.71 26.59 -14.66
N ILE A 280 13.49 26.88 -15.69
CA ILE A 280 14.75 27.60 -15.57
C ILE A 280 14.55 28.91 -16.33
N GLU A 281 14.40 29.99 -15.57
CA GLU A 281 14.27 31.34 -16.12
C GLU A 281 15.63 32.04 -16.04
N GLY A 282 16.28 32.26 -17.18
CA GLY A 282 17.58 32.93 -17.26
C GLY A 282 18.69 32.05 -17.85
N THR A 283 19.94 32.50 -17.69
CA THR A 283 21.14 31.82 -18.23
C THR A 283 21.55 30.69 -17.28
N PRO A 284 21.57 29.41 -17.72
CA PRO A 284 21.98 28.31 -16.85
C PRO A 284 23.49 28.35 -16.60
N VAL A 285 23.86 28.19 -15.33
CA VAL A 285 25.24 28.04 -14.88
C VAL A 285 25.35 26.68 -14.20
N TYR A 286 26.03 25.73 -14.84
CA TYR A 286 26.25 24.41 -14.26
C TYR A 286 27.46 24.45 -13.34
N LEU A 287 27.26 24.03 -12.09
CA LEU A 287 28.25 24.04 -11.03
C LEU A 287 28.61 22.61 -10.64
N ASP A 288 29.91 22.35 -10.56
CA ASP A 288 30.48 21.16 -9.96
C ASP A 288 31.69 21.57 -9.10
N VAL A 289 31.86 20.94 -7.93
CA VAL A 289 32.93 21.31 -6.99
C VAL A 289 33.66 20.09 -6.47
N GLU A 290 34.97 20.20 -6.39
CA GLU A 290 35.82 19.17 -5.81
C GLU A 290 36.45 19.66 -4.50
N GLY A 291 36.52 18.76 -3.52
CA GLY A 291 37.03 19.08 -2.21
C GLY A 291 37.58 17.87 -1.47
N LEU A 292 38.23 18.15 -0.34
CA LEU A 292 38.77 17.19 0.61
C LEU A 292 37.91 17.23 1.88
N PRO A 293 36.89 16.35 2.01
CA PRO A 293 35.99 16.36 3.17
C PRO A 293 36.70 16.16 4.51
N ASP A 294 37.87 15.51 4.50
CA ASP A 294 38.72 15.31 5.67
C ASP A 294 39.30 16.61 6.22
N ARG A 295 39.60 17.58 5.35
CA ARG A 295 40.20 18.88 5.71
C ARG A 295 39.21 20.05 5.65
N ASP A 296 37.95 19.78 5.30
CA ASP A 296 36.95 20.82 5.02
C ASP A 296 37.44 21.82 3.96
N PHE A 297 38.15 21.37 2.93
CA PHE A 297 38.78 22.26 1.95
C PHE A 297 38.25 22.00 0.54
N TYR A 298 37.80 23.05 -0.14
CA TYR A 298 37.40 23.01 -1.54
C TYR A 298 38.50 23.58 -2.44
N TYR A 299 39.01 22.76 -3.36
CA TYR A 299 40.19 23.12 -4.16
C TYR A 299 39.87 23.47 -5.61
N LEU A 300 38.68 23.11 -6.12
CA LEU A 300 38.31 23.37 -7.50
C LEU A 300 36.81 23.67 -7.61
N ILE A 301 36.50 24.80 -8.26
CA ILE A 301 35.13 25.19 -8.62
C ILE A 301 35.03 25.20 -10.15
N GLY A 302 34.18 24.34 -10.70
CA GLY A 302 33.86 24.25 -12.12
C GLY A 302 32.57 24.99 -12.43
N LEU A 303 32.59 25.85 -13.46
CA LEU A 303 31.42 26.55 -13.96
C LEU A 303 31.31 26.39 -15.46
N ARG A 304 30.13 25.97 -15.92
CA ARG A 304 29.78 26.02 -17.34
C ARG A 304 28.61 26.95 -17.56
N ILE A 305 28.81 28.03 -18.30
CA ILE A 305 27.81 29.07 -18.52
C ILE A 305 27.23 28.93 -19.93
N GLY A 306 25.91 28.85 -20.05
CA GLY A 306 25.20 28.86 -21.33
C GLY A 306 24.84 27.46 -21.88
N HIS A 307 24.55 27.41 -23.18
CA HIS A 307 24.01 26.22 -23.86
C HIS A 307 24.76 25.92 -25.17
N GLY A 308 25.08 24.64 -25.41
CA GLY A 308 25.66 24.18 -26.69
C GLY A 308 27.15 24.51 -26.85
N GLU A 309 27.57 24.81 -28.09
CA GLU A 309 28.96 25.11 -28.47
C GLU A 309 29.44 26.49 -28.02
N SER A 310 28.54 27.43 -27.74
CA SER A 310 28.86 28.77 -27.22
C SER A 310 29.03 28.82 -25.70
N ALA A 311 29.01 27.67 -25.02
CA ALA A 311 29.13 27.61 -23.57
C ALA A 311 30.58 27.85 -23.12
N VAL A 312 30.75 28.77 -22.17
CA VAL A 312 32.06 29.12 -21.60
C VAL A 312 32.31 28.27 -20.36
N GLN A 313 33.51 27.69 -20.26
CA GLN A 313 33.97 26.93 -19.10
C GLN A 313 34.92 27.78 -18.27
N HIS A 314 34.69 27.86 -16.97
CA HIS A 314 35.63 28.40 -15.99
C HIS A 314 36.01 27.31 -15.00
N SER A 315 37.29 27.23 -14.68
CA SER A 315 37.84 26.29 -13.69
C SER A 315 38.69 27.11 -12.72
N LEU A 316 38.19 27.31 -11.49
CA LEU A 316 38.84 28.11 -10.47
C LEU A 316 39.58 27.18 -9.52
N TRP A 317 40.90 27.28 -9.49
CA TRP A 317 41.78 26.37 -8.76
C TRP A 317 42.41 27.04 -7.53
N ALA A 318 42.43 26.33 -6.41
CA ALA A 318 43.12 26.73 -5.19
C ALA A 318 44.29 25.76 -4.89
N ASP A 319 45.49 26.33 -4.77
CA ASP A 319 46.68 25.58 -4.36
C ASP A 319 46.61 25.26 -2.87
N THR A 320 46.18 26.23 -2.05
CA THR A 320 46.15 26.11 -0.58
C THR A 320 44.79 26.51 0.01
N VAL A 321 44.59 26.21 1.30
CA VAL A 321 43.40 26.63 2.05
C VAL A 321 43.25 28.16 2.10
N ALA A 322 44.36 28.91 2.05
CA ALA A 322 44.31 30.37 2.00
C ALA A 322 43.72 30.91 0.69
N ASP A 323 43.85 30.14 -0.40
CA ASP A 323 43.33 30.49 -1.72
C ASP A 323 41.83 30.19 -1.84
N GLU A 324 41.24 29.44 -0.90
CA GLU A 324 39.80 29.12 -0.88
C GLU A 324 38.93 30.39 -0.92
N GLY A 325 39.33 31.43 -0.18
CA GLY A 325 38.63 32.72 -0.20
C GLY A 325 38.83 33.50 -1.50
N LYS A 326 39.93 33.27 -2.22
CA LYS A 326 40.20 33.89 -3.54
C LYS A 326 39.29 33.28 -4.61
N ILE A 327 39.25 31.95 -4.71
CA ILE A 327 38.39 31.25 -5.67
C ILE A 327 36.90 31.52 -5.40
N TRP A 328 36.51 31.75 -4.12
CA TRP A 328 35.16 32.18 -3.77
C TRP A 328 34.81 33.55 -4.33
N ARG A 329 35.70 34.54 -4.16
CA ARG A 329 35.48 35.90 -4.69
C ARG A 329 35.46 35.90 -6.21
N GLU A 330 36.32 35.12 -6.85
CA GLU A 330 36.32 34.94 -8.31
C GLU A 330 35.03 34.28 -8.80
N PHE A 331 34.54 33.25 -8.11
CA PHE A 331 33.25 32.62 -8.39
C PHE A 331 32.10 33.63 -8.33
N LEU A 332 32.05 34.46 -7.27
CA LEU A 332 31.04 35.51 -7.14
C LEU A 332 31.16 36.55 -8.26
N ALA A 333 32.37 36.98 -8.61
CA ALA A 333 32.61 37.91 -9.70
C ALA A 333 32.16 37.35 -11.06
N VAL A 334 32.43 36.06 -11.33
CA VAL A 334 31.95 35.39 -12.56
C VAL A 334 30.42 35.41 -12.61
N LEU A 335 29.73 35.10 -11.50
CA LEU A 335 28.25 35.17 -11.46
C LEU A 335 27.70 36.58 -11.68
N GLU A 336 28.42 37.63 -11.28
CA GLU A 336 28.00 39.02 -11.51
C GLU A 336 28.09 39.45 -12.97
N THR A 337 28.93 38.79 -13.78
CA THR A 337 29.02 39.08 -15.22
C THR A 337 27.90 38.45 -16.06
N VAL A 338 27.16 37.49 -15.50
CA VAL A 338 26.11 36.75 -16.22
C VAL A 338 24.76 37.44 -16.07
N GLU A 339 24.04 37.63 -17.18
CA GLU A 339 22.67 38.15 -17.13
C GLU A 339 21.70 37.07 -16.61
N LYS A 340 21.06 37.34 -15.47
CA LYS A 340 20.08 36.46 -14.79
C LYS A 340 20.56 35.00 -14.66
N PRO A 341 21.64 34.72 -13.91
CA PRO A 341 22.18 33.38 -13.78
C PRO A 341 21.27 32.48 -12.93
N THR A 342 20.99 31.28 -13.44
CA THR A 342 20.36 30.20 -12.68
C THR A 342 21.40 29.11 -12.42
N LEU A 343 21.81 28.99 -11.16
CA LEU A 343 22.79 28.00 -10.73
C LEU A 343 22.16 26.60 -10.70
N ILE A 344 22.76 25.63 -11.38
CA ILE A 344 22.30 24.24 -11.47
C ILE A 344 23.43 23.34 -11.03
N HIS A 345 23.20 22.49 -10.04
CA HIS A 345 24.18 21.54 -9.56
C HIS A 345 23.54 20.16 -9.36
N TYR A 346 24.34 19.09 -9.35
CA TYR A 346 23.79 17.75 -9.39
C TYR A 346 23.24 17.30 -8.03
N GLY A 347 24.04 17.39 -6.98
CA GLY A 347 23.82 16.74 -5.69
C GLY A 347 23.58 17.70 -4.53
N SER A 348 23.57 17.15 -3.32
CA SER A 348 23.51 17.96 -2.08
C SER A 348 24.89 18.44 -1.62
N TYR A 349 25.97 17.90 -2.20
CA TYR A 349 27.33 18.25 -1.86
C TYR A 349 27.63 19.71 -2.23
N GLU A 350 27.23 20.15 -3.43
CA GLU A 350 27.37 21.55 -3.85
C GLU A 350 26.48 22.49 -3.02
N THR A 351 25.33 22.03 -2.53
CA THR A 351 24.50 22.81 -1.60
C THR A 351 25.22 23.03 -0.26
N ILE A 352 25.92 22.01 0.25
CA ILE A 352 26.73 22.12 1.47
C ILE A 352 27.87 23.11 1.23
N PHE A 353 28.60 22.96 0.12
CA PHE A 353 29.64 23.89 -0.31
C PHE A 353 29.15 25.35 -0.30
N LEU A 354 28.03 25.65 -0.97
CA LEU A 354 27.50 27.01 -1.06
C LEU A 354 27.15 27.62 0.32
N ASN A 355 26.72 26.80 1.27
CA ASN A 355 26.42 27.27 2.63
C ASN A 355 27.70 27.45 3.45
N GLU A 356 28.60 26.47 3.42
CA GLU A 356 29.87 26.55 4.17
C GLU A 356 30.74 27.71 3.70
N MET A 357 30.78 27.96 2.39
CA MET A 357 31.54 29.08 1.83
C MET A 357 30.98 30.45 2.22
N LYS A 358 29.65 30.58 2.32
CA LYS A 358 29.02 31.80 2.85
C LYS A 358 29.36 32.03 4.31
N ASP A 359 29.35 30.97 5.11
CA ASP A 359 29.62 31.04 6.54
C ASP A 359 31.09 31.38 6.82
N ARG A 360 32.03 30.84 6.01
CA ARG A 360 33.48 31.04 6.20
C ARG A 360 34.03 32.32 5.57
N HIS A 361 33.65 32.62 4.34
CA HIS A 361 34.26 33.67 3.52
C HIS A 361 33.35 34.88 3.26
N GLY A 362 32.14 34.87 3.84
CA GLY A 362 31.18 35.95 3.77
C GLY A 362 30.11 35.77 2.69
N SER A 363 28.92 36.29 2.99
CA SER A 363 27.79 36.28 2.06
C SER A 363 27.87 37.45 1.06
N PRO A 364 27.47 37.23 -0.21
CA PRO A 364 27.35 38.33 -1.17
C PRO A 364 26.29 39.36 -0.72
N PRO A 365 26.38 40.63 -1.13
CA PRO A 365 25.40 41.66 -0.79
C PRO A 365 23.98 41.23 -1.20
N GLY A 366 22.98 41.45 -0.34
CA GLY A 366 21.63 40.86 -0.49
C GLY A 366 20.91 41.19 -1.81
N ASP A 367 21.23 42.32 -2.44
CA ASP A 367 20.66 42.74 -3.73
C ASP A 367 21.43 42.26 -4.97
N SER A 368 22.62 41.66 -4.78
CA SER A 368 23.50 41.26 -5.89
C SER A 368 22.94 40.12 -6.73
N VAL A 369 23.40 40.04 -7.98
CA VAL A 369 23.04 38.97 -8.93
C VAL A 369 23.48 37.60 -8.38
N ALA A 370 24.67 37.53 -7.79
CA ALA A 370 25.20 36.31 -7.18
C ALA A 370 24.37 35.84 -5.96
N ALA A 371 23.93 36.76 -5.10
CA ALA A 371 23.09 36.41 -3.94
C ALA A 371 21.76 35.77 -4.37
N LYS A 372 21.12 36.33 -5.41
CA LYS A 372 19.90 35.78 -6.01
C LYS A 372 20.15 34.40 -6.63
N ALA A 373 21.21 34.25 -7.41
CA ALA A 373 21.56 32.99 -8.08
C ALA A 373 21.78 31.83 -7.10
N ILE A 374 22.49 32.08 -5.99
CA ILE A 374 22.73 31.06 -4.96
C ILE A 374 21.43 30.76 -4.20
N GLY A 375 20.64 31.79 -3.87
CA GLY A 375 19.36 31.65 -3.19
C GLY A 375 18.31 30.86 -3.99
N SER A 376 18.37 30.92 -5.33
CA SER A 376 17.48 30.19 -6.24
C SER A 376 18.16 29.00 -6.94
N SER A 377 19.25 28.45 -6.36
CA SER A 377 19.97 27.33 -6.95
C SER A 377 19.10 26.08 -7.10
N LEU A 378 19.25 25.39 -8.23
CA LEU A 378 18.50 24.20 -8.58
C LEU A 378 19.32 22.93 -8.33
N ASN A 379 18.95 22.19 -7.29
CA ASN A 379 19.46 20.85 -7.05
C ASN A 379 18.80 19.84 -8.00
N PHE A 380 19.56 19.38 -9.00
CA PHE A 380 19.06 18.54 -10.09
C PHE A 380 18.53 17.19 -9.60
N VAL A 381 19.27 16.49 -8.72
CA VAL A 381 18.82 15.22 -8.12
C VAL A 381 17.49 15.41 -7.39
N THR A 382 17.34 16.50 -6.64
CA THR A 382 16.10 16.76 -5.89
C THR A 382 14.92 17.06 -6.82
N ALA A 383 15.18 17.70 -7.97
CA ALA A 383 14.18 17.99 -8.99
C ALA A 383 13.67 16.74 -9.71
N ILE A 384 14.55 15.76 -9.98
CA ILE A 384 14.20 14.49 -10.68
C ILE A 384 13.75 13.39 -9.71
N PHE A 385 14.26 13.36 -8.48
CA PHE A 385 14.00 12.28 -7.54
C PHE A 385 12.51 12.15 -7.23
N SER A 386 12.00 10.92 -7.19
CA SER A 386 10.58 10.57 -7.04
C SER A 386 9.63 11.03 -8.16
N ARG A 387 10.15 11.70 -9.20
CA ARG A 387 9.38 12.16 -10.36
C ARG A 387 9.78 11.45 -11.65
N ILE A 388 11.08 11.18 -11.84
CA ILE A 388 11.62 10.50 -13.02
C ILE A 388 12.38 9.25 -12.56
N TYR A 389 12.05 8.11 -13.15
CA TYR A 389 12.64 6.81 -12.83
C TYR A 389 13.39 6.29 -14.06
N PHE A 390 14.71 6.40 -14.03
CA PHE A 390 15.60 5.91 -15.07
C PHE A 390 15.84 4.40 -14.94
N PRO A 391 16.07 3.68 -16.05
CA PRO A 391 16.39 2.24 -16.08
C PRO A 391 17.82 1.90 -15.59
N THR A 392 18.31 2.62 -14.58
CA THR A 392 19.63 2.45 -13.95
C THR A 392 19.48 2.01 -12.50
N TYR A 393 20.51 1.42 -11.89
CA TYR A 393 20.45 0.96 -10.49
C TYR A 393 20.57 2.11 -9.47
N SER A 394 21.34 3.14 -9.79
CA SER A 394 21.45 4.38 -9.00
C SER A 394 20.94 5.60 -9.77
N ASN A 395 20.86 6.74 -9.07
CA ASN A 395 20.65 8.04 -9.69
C ASN A 395 21.94 8.88 -9.59
N SER A 396 23.10 8.28 -9.87
CA SER A 396 24.37 9.03 -9.98
C SER A 396 24.49 9.65 -11.38
N LEU A 397 25.22 10.78 -11.47
CA LEU A 397 25.37 11.51 -12.73
C LEU A 397 25.96 10.60 -13.80
N LYS A 398 27.02 9.88 -13.43
CA LYS A 398 27.73 8.94 -14.30
C LYS A 398 26.84 7.81 -14.82
N GLU A 399 26.12 7.11 -13.93
CA GLU A 399 25.26 6.01 -14.40
C GLU A 399 24.13 6.50 -15.32
N ILE A 400 23.53 7.65 -15.03
CA ILE A 400 22.47 8.21 -15.86
C ILE A 400 23.04 8.72 -17.19
N ALA A 401 24.16 9.44 -17.18
CA ALA A 401 24.78 9.99 -18.37
C ALA A 401 25.32 8.88 -19.30
N CYS A 402 26.02 7.88 -18.76
CA CYS A 402 26.45 6.72 -19.55
C CYS A 402 25.26 6.00 -20.18
N HIS A 403 24.15 5.79 -19.43
CA HIS A 403 22.99 5.07 -19.96
C HIS A 403 22.18 5.88 -20.98
N LEU A 404 21.97 7.18 -20.76
CA LEU A 404 21.06 8.00 -21.58
C LEU A 404 21.74 8.72 -22.74
N LEU A 405 23.01 9.08 -22.56
CA LEU A 405 23.78 9.90 -23.50
C LEU A 405 24.94 9.12 -24.14
N ASN A 406 25.22 7.89 -23.68
CA ASN A 406 26.46 7.16 -24.00
C ASN A 406 27.71 8.04 -23.74
N PHE A 407 27.66 8.85 -22.67
CA PHE A 407 28.76 9.73 -22.30
C PHE A 407 29.89 8.91 -21.66
N GLU A 408 31.11 9.13 -22.12
CA GLU A 408 32.33 8.51 -21.61
C GLU A 408 33.26 9.60 -21.07
N TRP A 409 33.75 9.40 -19.85
CA TRP A 409 34.79 10.27 -19.26
C TRP A 409 36.14 9.86 -19.85
N THR A 410 37.04 10.84 -20.03
CA THR A 410 38.37 10.60 -20.61
C THR A 410 39.17 9.58 -19.79
N GLU A 411 39.00 9.59 -18.47
CA GLU A 411 39.71 8.70 -17.54
C GLU A 411 38.89 7.47 -17.17
N ALA A 412 39.43 6.29 -17.49
CA ALA A 412 38.80 5.01 -17.17
C ALA A 412 38.65 4.85 -15.65
N GLY A 413 37.42 4.67 -15.17
CA GLY A 413 37.14 4.48 -13.74
C GLY A 413 37.18 5.76 -12.89
N ALA A 414 37.17 6.94 -13.50
CA ALA A 414 37.09 8.22 -12.78
C ALA A 414 35.96 8.22 -11.75
N SER A 415 36.26 8.64 -10.52
CA SER A 415 35.31 8.69 -9.39
C SER A 415 35.68 9.81 -8.43
N GLY A 416 34.73 10.33 -7.66
CA GLY A 416 35.02 11.36 -6.66
C GLY A 416 35.97 10.89 -5.54
N THR A 417 36.10 9.58 -5.32
CA THR A 417 37.15 9.05 -4.44
C THR A 417 38.52 9.06 -5.13
N GLY A 418 38.55 8.83 -6.45
CA GLY A 418 39.77 8.94 -7.25
C GLY A 418 40.30 10.38 -7.32
N SER A 419 39.42 11.39 -7.40
CA SER A 419 39.84 12.80 -7.42
C SER A 419 40.57 13.20 -6.13
N ILE A 420 40.16 12.66 -4.98
CA ILE A 420 40.86 12.84 -3.70
C ILE A 420 42.30 12.32 -3.75
N ALA A 421 42.52 11.12 -4.31
CA ALA A 421 43.86 10.55 -4.45
C ALA A 421 44.73 11.40 -5.39
N TRP A 422 44.19 11.78 -6.56
CA TRP A 422 44.90 12.63 -7.52
C TRP A 422 45.29 13.99 -6.92
N ARG A 423 44.43 14.58 -6.09
CA ARG A 423 44.72 15.84 -5.41
C ARG A 423 45.86 15.71 -4.40
N GLN A 424 45.87 14.64 -3.60
CA GLN A 424 46.96 14.43 -2.64
C GLN A 424 48.29 14.09 -3.32
N ASP A 425 48.27 13.32 -4.41
CA ASP A 425 49.48 13.07 -5.21
C ASP A 425 49.99 14.35 -5.87
N TRP A 426 49.09 15.24 -6.29
CA TRP A 426 49.45 16.58 -6.77
C TRP A 426 50.06 17.44 -5.66
N GLU A 427 49.56 17.41 -4.42
CA GLU A 427 50.15 18.18 -3.30
C GLU A 427 51.58 17.72 -2.96
N LYS A 428 51.95 16.48 -3.27
CA LYS A 428 53.30 15.96 -3.06
C LYS A 428 54.25 16.23 -4.22
N SER A 429 53.73 16.13 -5.45
CA SER A 429 54.54 16.19 -6.67
C SER A 429 54.51 17.54 -7.38
N HIS A 430 53.47 18.34 -7.14
CA HIS A 430 53.09 19.52 -7.92
C HIS A 430 53.10 19.30 -9.43
N ALA A 431 52.79 18.07 -9.88
CA ALA A 431 52.82 17.70 -11.29
C ALA A 431 51.61 18.27 -12.06
N ASP A 432 51.86 19.10 -13.07
CA ASP A 432 50.81 19.72 -13.90
C ASP A 432 49.84 18.72 -14.52
N VAL A 433 50.30 17.51 -14.85
CA VAL A 433 49.48 16.43 -15.42
C VAL A 433 48.31 16.07 -14.50
N LEU A 434 48.51 16.02 -13.18
CA LEU A 434 47.46 15.68 -12.21
C LEU A 434 46.46 16.83 -12.04
N MET A 435 46.92 18.08 -12.08
CA MET A 435 46.05 19.25 -12.07
C MET A 435 45.15 19.27 -13.30
N GLN A 436 45.72 19.10 -14.50
CA GLN A 436 44.96 19.05 -15.75
C GLN A 436 43.95 17.90 -15.75
N LYS A 437 44.31 16.74 -15.20
CA LYS A 437 43.42 15.60 -15.02
C LYS A 437 42.21 15.93 -14.12
N LEU A 438 42.42 16.60 -12.99
CA LEU A 438 41.35 17.06 -12.10
C LEU A 438 40.44 18.10 -12.75
N VAL A 439 41.03 19.08 -13.45
CA VAL A 439 40.29 20.11 -14.17
C VAL A 439 39.45 19.51 -15.30
N THR A 440 39.99 18.53 -16.02
CA THR A 440 39.28 17.81 -17.08
C THR A 440 38.10 17.04 -16.50
N TYR A 441 38.33 16.30 -15.41
CA TYR A 441 37.30 15.53 -14.72
C TYR A 441 36.10 16.40 -14.28
N ASN A 442 36.36 17.52 -13.62
CA ASN A 442 35.33 18.47 -13.17
C ASN A 442 34.63 19.18 -14.35
N THR A 443 35.36 19.46 -15.43
CA THR A 443 34.78 20.02 -16.67
C THR A 443 33.82 19.03 -17.34
N GLU A 444 34.18 17.75 -17.38
CA GLU A 444 33.33 16.67 -17.89
C GLU A 444 32.07 16.49 -17.05
N ASP A 445 32.15 16.60 -15.72
CA ASP A 445 30.98 16.54 -14.83
C ASP A 445 30.02 17.72 -15.08
N CYS A 446 30.53 18.94 -15.29
CA CYS A 446 29.73 20.08 -15.71
C CYS A 446 29.06 19.86 -17.09
N LEU A 447 29.81 19.29 -18.05
CA LEU A 447 29.33 19.00 -19.40
C LEU A 447 28.24 17.93 -19.39
N ALA A 448 28.44 16.84 -18.64
CA ALA A 448 27.48 15.76 -18.49
C ALA A 448 26.18 16.27 -17.87
N LEU A 449 26.26 17.15 -16.87
CA LEU A 449 25.09 17.79 -16.27
C LEU A 449 24.32 18.65 -17.28
N SER A 450 25.03 19.45 -18.08
CA SER A 450 24.45 20.29 -19.13
C SER A 450 23.71 19.46 -20.19
N GLN A 451 24.35 18.40 -20.71
CA GLN A 451 23.74 17.53 -21.71
C GLN A 451 22.56 16.75 -21.14
N LEU A 452 22.66 16.27 -19.89
CA LEU A 452 21.57 15.55 -19.22
C LEU A 452 20.34 16.43 -19.03
N LYS A 453 20.54 17.69 -18.63
CA LYS A 453 19.47 18.69 -18.56
C LYS A 453 18.82 18.87 -19.93
N GLY A 454 19.62 19.07 -20.98
CA GLY A 454 19.11 19.23 -22.35
C GLY A 454 18.23 18.05 -22.79
N ARG A 455 18.74 16.83 -22.60
CA ARG A 455 18.02 15.60 -22.95
C ARG A 455 16.74 15.40 -22.15
N LEU A 456 16.73 15.75 -20.87
CA LEU A 456 15.51 15.70 -20.05
C LEU A 456 14.48 16.72 -20.48
N CYS A 457 14.89 17.95 -20.82
CA CYS A 457 13.97 18.93 -21.39
C CYS A 457 13.32 18.41 -22.68
N ASP A 458 14.11 17.78 -23.57
CA ASP A 458 13.57 17.15 -24.79
C ASP A 458 12.55 16.05 -24.48
N VAL A 459 12.86 15.17 -23.53
CA VAL A 459 11.99 14.07 -23.09
C VAL A 459 10.68 14.60 -22.50
N LEU A 460 10.72 15.69 -21.74
CA LEU A 460 9.55 16.30 -21.11
C LEU A 460 8.67 17.07 -22.10
N VAL A 461 9.27 17.71 -23.13
CA VAL A 461 8.54 18.52 -24.12
C VAL A 461 7.94 17.67 -25.25
N LYS A 462 8.66 16.65 -25.76
CA LYS A 462 8.28 15.91 -26.98
C LYS A 462 7.28 14.76 -26.78
N GLY A 463 6.68 14.62 -25.60
CA GLY A 463 5.53 13.74 -25.32
C GLY A 463 5.40 12.52 -26.22
N GLY A 464 6.31 11.54 -26.09
CA GLY A 464 6.17 10.20 -26.69
C GLY A 464 6.46 10.04 -28.19
N LYS A 465 7.02 11.03 -28.91
CA LYS A 465 7.41 10.87 -30.34
C LYS A 465 8.88 11.23 -30.65
N ALA A 466 9.80 10.98 -29.73
CA ALA A 466 11.23 11.02 -30.06
C ALA A 466 11.71 9.59 -30.37
N SER A 467 11.99 9.30 -31.64
CA SER A 467 12.71 8.09 -32.06
C SER A 467 14.14 8.14 -31.50
N GLY A 468 14.40 7.39 -30.43
CA GLY A 468 15.73 7.24 -29.85
C GLY A 468 15.76 6.57 -28.47
N LEU A 469 16.17 5.30 -28.46
CA LEU A 469 16.66 4.39 -27.39
C LEU A 469 15.97 4.26 -26.02
N ALA A 470 15.02 5.10 -25.62
CA ALA A 470 14.27 4.87 -24.38
C ALA A 470 12.82 5.34 -24.49
N ASP A 471 11.90 4.40 -24.68
CA ASP A 471 10.46 4.66 -24.60
C ASP A 471 10.13 5.30 -23.24
N VAL A 472 9.46 6.45 -23.27
CA VAL A 472 9.04 7.19 -22.08
C VAL A 472 7.60 6.82 -21.76
N VAL A 473 7.35 6.36 -20.53
CA VAL A 473 6.03 5.93 -20.08
C VAL A 473 5.58 6.78 -18.91
N HIS A 474 4.42 7.43 -19.02
CA HIS A 474 3.80 8.07 -17.86
C HIS A 474 3.22 7.01 -16.93
N ALA A 475 3.58 7.04 -15.65
CA ALA A 475 3.06 6.08 -14.67
C ALA A 475 1.53 6.14 -14.54
N ASP A 476 0.93 7.31 -14.80
CA ASP A 476 -0.52 7.52 -14.80
C ASP A 476 -1.24 6.90 -16.02
N SER A 477 -0.53 6.61 -17.12
CA SER A 477 -1.11 5.99 -18.32
C SER A 477 -1.03 4.46 -18.30
N LEU A 478 -0.34 3.87 -17.32
CA LEU A 478 -0.38 2.42 -17.13
C LEU A 478 -1.82 1.99 -16.81
N PRO A 479 -2.34 0.91 -17.42
CA PRO A 479 -3.72 0.49 -17.28
C PRO A 479 -4.07 0.33 -15.80
N CYS A 480 -4.88 1.26 -15.32
CA CYS A 480 -5.43 1.24 -13.98
C CYS A 480 -6.74 0.45 -14.05
N ASN A 481 -6.78 -0.74 -13.45
CA ASN A 481 -8.03 -1.40 -13.11
C ASN A 481 -8.74 -0.54 -12.04
N SER A 482 -9.33 0.58 -12.44
CA SER A 482 -9.74 1.65 -11.54
C SER A 482 -11.21 1.59 -11.15
N THR A 483 -11.44 1.91 -9.87
CA THR A 483 -12.69 1.99 -9.13
C THR A 483 -13.55 3.22 -9.46
N TYR A 484 -13.74 3.59 -10.75
CA TYR A 484 -14.75 4.60 -11.15
C TYR A 484 -16.16 4.08 -10.85
N THR A 485 -16.53 4.20 -9.59
CA THR A 485 -17.86 3.93 -9.06
C THR A 485 -18.39 5.26 -8.54
N PHE A 486 -19.54 5.71 -9.05
CA PHE A 486 -20.30 6.82 -8.48
C PHE A 486 -20.50 6.53 -6.97
N LYS A 487 -19.89 7.33 -6.10
CA LYS A 487 -20.02 7.24 -4.63
C LYS A 487 -20.32 8.62 -4.06
N ALA A 488 -21.04 8.65 -2.94
CA ALA A 488 -21.31 9.88 -2.21
C ALA A 488 -20.01 10.50 -1.67
N ASN A 489 -19.85 11.81 -1.87
CA ASN A 489 -18.70 12.55 -1.33
C ASN A 489 -18.92 12.79 0.16
N GLN A 490 -18.04 12.27 1.01
CA GLN A 490 -18.00 12.61 2.43
C GLN A 490 -17.21 13.90 2.61
N PHE A 491 -17.88 14.97 3.05
CA PHE A 491 -17.24 16.24 3.40
C PHE A 491 -16.95 16.26 4.90
N GLN A 492 -15.75 16.72 5.28
CA GLN A 492 -15.33 16.79 6.68
C GLN A 492 -15.97 17.97 7.43
N PHE A 493 -16.53 18.94 6.70
CA PHE A 493 -17.20 20.12 7.23
C PHE A 493 -18.65 20.12 6.75
N THR A 494 -19.59 20.31 7.66
CA THR A 494 -21.04 20.33 7.39
C THR A 494 -21.45 21.48 6.46
N GLU A 495 -20.71 22.59 6.53
CA GLU A 495 -20.90 23.78 5.69
C GLU A 495 -20.63 23.46 4.22
N PHE A 496 -19.61 22.64 3.93
CA PHE A 496 -19.31 22.22 2.56
C PHE A 496 -20.34 21.24 2.02
N GLU A 497 -20.91 20.39 2.88
CA GLU A 497 -22.06 19.59 2.48
C GLU A 497 -23.26 20.47 2.13
N GLN A 498 -23.55 21.50 2.92
CA GLN A 498 -24.64 22.44 2.68
C GLN A 498 -24.43 23.25 1.39
N ILE A 499 -23.22 23.76 1.15
CA ILE A 499 -22.85 24.48 -0.08
C ILE A 499 -22.98 23.54 -1.29
N ASN A 500 -22.51 22.30 -1.18
CA ASN A 500 -22.59 21.32 -2.26
C ASN A 500 -24.06 20.93 -2.58
N ARG A 501 -24.91 20.78 -1.56
CA ARG A 501 -26.36 20.58 -1.74
C ARG A 501 -27.01 21.77 -2.45
N ALA A 502 -26.60 23.00 -2.12
CA ALA A 502 -27.10 24.19 -2.79
C ALA A 502 -26.66 24.30 -4.25
N ALA A 503 -25.57 23.63 -4.65
CA ALA A 503 -25.07 23.58 -6.02
C ALA A 503 -25.74 22.52 -6.91
N TYR A 504 -26.59 21.64 -6.35
CA TYR A 504 -27.30 20.63 -7.12
C TYR A 504 -28.23 21.25 -8.16
N TRP A 505 -28.31 20.62 -9.34
CA TRP A 505 -29.07 21.10 -10.50
C TRP A 505 -30.53 21.45 -10.14
N ASP A 506 -31.20 20.56 -9.40
CA ASP A 506 -32.59 20.73 -9.00
C ASP A 506 -32.75 21.89 -7.99
N TYR A 507 -31.86 21.99 -7.00
CA TYR A 507 -31.87 23.08 -6.01
C TYR A 507 -31.66 24.44 -6.68
N GLN A 508 -30.69 24.52 -7.60
CA GLN A 508 -30.41 25.71 -8.40
C GLN A 508 -31.64 26.09 -9.22
N ARG A 509 -32.30 25.16 -9.93
CA ARG A 509 -33.48 25.51 -10.73
C ARG A 509 -34.69 25.86 -9.88
N GLU A 510 -35.03 25.06 -8.88
CA GLU A 510 -36.29 25.20 -8.13
C GLU A 510 -36.28 26.32 -7.09
N LYS A 511 -35.12 26.59 -6.47
CA LYS A 511 -34.99 27.62 -5.42
C LYS A 511 -34.22 28.86 -5.84
N VAL A 512 -33.11 28.74 -6.57
CA VAL A 512 -32.23 29.87 -6.88
C VAL A 512 -32.68 30.58 -8.16
N LEU A 513 -32.60 29.91 -9.32
CA LEU A 513 -32.90 30.44 -10.64
C LEU A 513 -34.39 30.75 -10.85
N VAL A 514 -35.31 30.02 -10.20
CA VAL A 514 -36.74 30.39 -10.17
C VAL A 514 -36.94 31.75 -9.50
N ARG A 515 -36.09 32.22 -8.58
CA ARG A 515 -36.26 33.57 -8.00
C ARG A 515 -35.89 34.66 -9.01
N SER A 516 -34.87 34.42 -9.83
CA SER A 516 -34.30 35.38 -10.77
C SER A 516 -34.96 35.39 -12.16
N SER A 517 -35.55 34.27 -12.61
CA SER A 517 -36.15 34.15 -13.95
C SER A 517 -37.67 34.03 -13.92
N ALA A 518 -38.37 35.03 -14.48
CA ALA A 518 -39.83 35.02 -14.63
C ALA A 518 -40.34 33.84 -15.49
N ARG A 519 -39.56 33.41 -16.49
CA ARG A 519 -39.85 32.22 -17.30
C ARG A 519 -39.83 30.95 -16.45
N LEU A 520 -38.82 30.77 -15.60
CA LEU A 520 -38.74 29.63 -14.69
C LEU A 520 -39.83 29.67 -13.61
N LYS A 521 -40.19 30.85 -13.08
CA LYS A 521 -41.39 31.03 -12.20
C LYS A 521 -42.67 30.53 -12.88
N ARG A 522 -42.86 30.87 -14.16
CA ARG A 522 -44.05 30.46 -14.93
C ARG A 522 -44.07 28.96 -15.20
N ILE A 523 -42.91 28.35 -15.49
CA ILE A 523 -42.78 26.90 -15.67
C ILE A 523 -43.08 26.18 -14.34
N ALA A 524 -42.49 26.58 -13.22
CA ALA A 524 -42.77 26.01 -11.90
C ALA A 524 -44.26 26.13 -11.49
N ARG A 525 -44.92 27.26 -11.81
CA ARG A 525 -46.37 27.44 -11.62
C ARG A 525 -47.23 26.54 -12.54
N LYS A 526 -46.76 26.19 -13.74
CA LYS A 526 -47.45 25.25 -14.63
C LYS A 526 -47.28 23.80 -14.17
N THR A 527 -46.09 23.42 -13.68
CA THR A 527 -45.82 22.06 -13.18
C THR A 527 -46.62 21.74 -11.91
N SER A 528 -46.89 22.73 -11.05
CA SER A 528 -47.71 22.57 -9.84
C SER A 528 -49.22 22.46 -10.11
N LYS A 529 -49.72 22.98 -11.24
CA LYS A 529 -51.13 22.86 -11.65
C LYS A 529 -51.32 21.63 -12.55
N SER A 530 -51.31 20.44 -11.97
CA SER A 530 -51.76 19.22 -12.66
C SER A 530 -53.23 19.39 -13.10
N LYS A 531 -53.49 19.41 -14.41
CA LYS A 531 -54.85 19.45 -14.95
C LYS A 531 -55.60 18.20 -14.48
N ARG A 532 -56.62 18.37 -13.62
CA ARG A 532 -57.50 17.29 -13.15
C ARG A 532 -58.27 16.70 -14.34
N ALA A 533 -57.74 15.66 -14.97
CA ALA A 533 -58.48 14.88 -15.95
C ALA A 533 -59.67 14.19 -15.26
N ARG A 534 -60.90 14.54 -15.64
CA ARG A 534 -62.12 13.83 -15.20
C ARG A 534 -62.06 12.40 -15.74
N SER A 535 -61.96 11.43 -14.85
CA SER A 535 -61.88 10.02 -15.25
C SER A 535 -63.29 9.47 -15.52
N ARG A 536 -63.55 9.07 -16.77
CA ARG A 536 -64.78 8.34 -17.15
C ARG A 536 -64.69 6.91 -16.59
N SER A 537 -65.81 6.36 -16.12
CA SER A 537 -65.90 4.96 -15.63
C SER A 537 -65.99 4.00 -16.80
N ASN A 538 -65.18 2.94 -16.80
CA ASN A 538 -65.24 1.85 -17.79
C ASN A 538 -66.36 0.85 -17.48
N ALA A 539 -66.62 0.60 -16.19
CA ALA A 539 -67.68 -0.31 -15.73
C ALA A 539 -68.39 0.28 -14.52
N THR A 540 -69.68 -0.02 -14.35
CA THR A 540 -70.45 0.29 -13.14
C THR A 540 -70.98 -1.00 -12.55
N LEU A 541 -70.63 -1.28 -11.30
CA LEU A 541 -71.10 -2.45 -10.55
C LEU A 541 -72.06 -1.99 -9.46
N ASN A 542 -73.25 -2.58 -9.43
CA ASN A 542 -74.22 -2.38 -8.36
C ASN A 542 -73.99 -3.47 -7.32
N CYS A 543 -73.82 -3.07 -6.07
CA CYS A 543 -73.51 -4.01 -4.99
C CYS A 543 -74.80 -4.73 -4.56
N PRO A 544 -74.71 -6.00 -4.16
CA PRO A 544 -75.88 -6.78 -3.79
C PRO A 544 -76.62 -6.15 -2.60
N HIS A 545 -77.91 -6.48 -2.50
CA HIS A 545 -78.78 -6.01 -1.43
C HIS A 545 -78.68 -6.99 -0.26
N PRO A 546 -78.17 -6.59 0.92
CA PRO A 546 -78.20 -7.44 2.10
C PRO A 546 -79.65 -7.65 2.51
N THR A 547 -80.02 -8.90 2.78
CA THR A 547 -81.38 -9.30 3.16
C THR A 547 -81.59 -9.34 4.68
N VAL A 548 -80.52 -9.23 5.46
CA VAL A 548 -80.52 -9.37 6.92
C VAL A 548 -79.75 -8.22 7.57
N CYS A 549 -80.25 -7.72 8.70
CA CYS A 549 -79.50 -6.77 9.52
C CYS A 549 -78.40 -7.48 10.34
N PRO A 550 -77.12 -7.07 10.23
CA PRO A 550 -76.00 -7.70 10.96
C PRO A 550 -76.01 -7.43 12.46
N ASN A 551 -76.81 -6.48 12.95
CA ASN A 551 -76.86 -6.09 14.36
C ASN A 551 -78.00 -6.75 15.14
N CYS A 552 -79.13 -7.04 14.50
CA CYS A 552 -80.32 -7.58 15.20
C CYS A 552 -81.05 -8.71 14.44
N GLY A 553 -80.50 -9.19 13.31
CA GLY A 553 -81.08 -10.29 12.53
C GLY A 553 -82.39 -9.97 11.80
N GLY A 554 -82.86 -8.71 11.81
CA GLY A 554 -84.13 -8.33 11.17
C GLY A 554 -84.11 -8.55 9.65
N LEU A 555 -85.19 -9.11 9.11
CA LEU A 555 -85.37 -9.49 7.70
C LEU A 555 -85.77 -8.33 6.77
N THR A 556 -86.05 -7.15 7.33
CA THR A 556 -86.47 -5.98 6.56
C THR A 556 -85.46 -4.86 6.73
N VAL A 557 -84.85 -4.44 5.63
CA VAL A 557 -83.84 -3.38 5.60
C VAL A 557 -84.14 -2.46 4.42
N TYR A 558 -84.07 -1.13 4.62
CA TYR A 558 -84.36 -0.17 3.56
C TYR A 558 -83.16 0.68 3.21
N LYS A 559 -83.09 1.10 1.94
CA LYS A 559 -82.02 1.96 1.41
C LYS A 559 -82.11 3.33 2.07
N HIS A 560 -81.10 3.68 2.85
CA HIS A 560 -81.03 4.95 3.58
C HIS A 560 -80.24 6.01 2.80
N GLN A 561 -79.00 5.70 2.41
CA GLN A 561 -78.16 6.63 1.66
C GLN A 561 -77.43 5.95 0.51
N THR A 562 -77.44 6.58 -0.66
CA THR A 562 -76.68 6.13 -1.83
C THR A 562 -75.25 6.62 -1.74
N ALA A 563 -74.29 5.71 -1.88
CA ALA A 563 -72.88 6.03 -1.95
C ALA A 563 -72.27 5.47 -3.25
N LYS A 564 -71.24 6.17 -3.73
CA LYS A 564 -70.50 5.77 -4.94
C LYS A 564 -69.01 5.80 -4.66
N LYS A 565 -68.31 4.79 -5.17
CA LYS A 565 -66.85 4.72 -5.09
C LYS A 565 -66.25 4.41 -6.45
N MET A 566 -65.22 5.16 -6.80
CA MET A 566 -64.45 4.95 -8.02
C MET A 566 -63.13 4.29 -7.65
N VAL A 567 -62.86 3.12 -8.21
CA VAL A 567 -61.57 2.43 -8.08
C VAL A 567 -60.89 2.42 -9.44
N ALA A 568 -59.67 2.93 -9.50
CA ALA A 568 -58.84 2.92 -10.69
C ALA A 568 -57.80 1.80 -10.58
N ASP A 569 -57.73 0.92 -11.57
CA ASP A 569 -56.87 -0.26 -11.56
C ASP A 569 -56.27 -0.55 -12.95
N LEU A 570 -55.40 -1.55 -13.02
CA LEU A 570 -54.91 -2.16 -14.25
C LEU A 570 -55.69 -3.45 -14.56
N ARG A 571 -56.10 -3.61 -15.82
CA ARG A 571 -56.65 -4.86 -16.34
C ARG A 571 -55.65 -5.47 -17.31
N PHE A 572 -55.14 -6.64 -16.95
CA PHE A 572 -54.26 -7.45 -17.77
C PHE A 572 -55.12 -8.33 -18.69
N GLY A 573 -54.92 -8.20 -20.00
CA GLY A 573 -55.35 -9.17 -21.00
C GLY A 573 -54.16 -10.02 -21.48
N TYR A 574 -54.39 -10.93 -22.42
CA TYR A 574 -53.36 -11.86 -22.92
C TYR A 574 -52.06 -11.16 -23.38
N SER A 575 -52.19 -10.05 -24.12
CA SER A 575 -51.06 -9.27 -24.65
C SER A 575 -51.21 -7.76 -24.45
N SER A 576 -52.10 -7.32 -23.55
CA SER A 576 -52.33 -5.89 -23.31
C SER A 576 -52.56 -5.57 -21.85
N VAL A 577 -52.15 -4.36 -21.44
CA VAL A 577 -52.42 -3.82 -20.11
C VAL A 577 -53.19 -2.51 -20.29
N LYS A 578 -54.40 -2.44 -19.75
CA LYS A 578 -55.29 -1.27 -19.89
C LYS A 578 -55.59 -0.66 -18.53
N ARG A 579 -55.68 0.67 -18.50
CA ARG A 579 -56.29 1.35 -17.37
C ARG A 579 -57.79 1.04 -17.32
N TRP A 580 -58.27 0.66 -16.15
CA TRP A 580 -59.66 0.30 -15.92
C TRP A 580 -60.21 1.02 -14.69
N VAL A 581 -61.28 1.79 -14.86
CA VAL A 581 -61.93 2.51 -13.75
C VAL A 581 -63.31 1.93 -13.49
N THR A 582 -63.47 1.26 -12.36
CA THR A 582 -64.75 0.66 -11.92
C THR A 582 -65.47 1.59 -10.96
N ARG A 583 -66.75 1.86 -11.25
CA ARG A 583 -67.67 2.62 -10.39
C ARG A 583 -68.52 1.64 -9.60
N TYR A 584 -68.29 1.55 -8.30
CA TYR A 584 -69.15 0.82 -7.37
C TYR A 584 -70.26 1.72 -6.88
N ARG A 585 -71.51 1.27 -7.00
CA ARG A 585 -72.70 1.90 -6.41
C ARG A 585 -73.20 0.99 -5.29
N PHE A 586 -73.21 1.52 -4.07
CA PHE A 586 -73.68 0.81 -2.89
C PHE A 586 -74.62 1.71 -2.08
N TYR A 587 -75.38 1.09 -1.19
CA TYR A 587 -76.28 1.79 -0.29
C TYR A 587 -75.86 1.55 1.15
N TYR A 588 -75.99 2.57 1.99
CA TYR A 588 -76.15 2.38 3.42
C TYR A 588 -77.59 1.98 3.67
N TYR A 589 -77.77 0.90 4.42
CA TYR A 589 -79.03 0.36 4.84
C TYR A 589 -79.29 0.75 6.27
N ARG A 590 -80.56 1.01 6.60
CA ARG A 590 -80.99 1.26 7.98
C ARG A 590 -81.97 0.17 8.38
N CYS A 591 -81.73 -0.43 9.53
CA CYS A 591 -82.67 -1.38 10.12
C CYS A 591 -83.82 -0.61 10.79
N PRO A 592 -85.10 -0.96 10.53
CA PRO A 592 -86.22 -0.36 11.24
C PRO A 592 -86.28 -0.78 12.72
N ASN A 593 -85.89 -2.02 13.06
CA ASN A 593 -85.91 -2.52 14.44
C ASN A 593 -84.84 -1.88 15.32
N CYS A 594 -83.55 -2.03 15.00
CA CYS A 594 -82.46 -1.55 15.86
C CYS A 594 -81.91 -0.18 15.46
N ARG A 595 -82.46 0.46 14.42
CA ARG A 595 -82.03 1.76 13.86
C ARG A 595 -80.56 1.83 13.39
N ALA A 596 -79.80 0.73 13.46
CA ALA A 596 -78.42 0.68 13.03
C ALA A 596 -78.29 0.97 11.53
N VAL A 597 -77.35 1.83 11.19
CA VAL A 597 -76.98 2.13 9.79
C VAL A 597 -75.74 1.31 9.47
N PHE A 598 -75.85 0.44 8.48
CA PHE A 598 -74.78 -0.43 8.04
C PHE A 598 -74.70 -0.43 6.52
N HIS A 599 -73.68 -1.02 5.96
CA HIS A 599 -73.54 -1.29 4.54
C HIS A 599 -73.17 -2.75 4.41
N ASP A 600 -73.26 -3.29 3.21
CA ASP A 600 -72.82 -4.67 2.96
C ASP A 600 -71.34 -4.86 3.37
N SER A 601 -71.09 -5.77 4.31
CA SER A 601 -69.76 -6.06 4.85
C SER A 601 -68.88 -6.78 3.83
N GLU A 602 -69.47 -7.52 2.89
CA GLU A 602 -68.75 -8.23 1.83
C GLU A 602 -68.52 -7.31 0.63
N ARG A 603 -67.65 -6.31 0.81
CA ARG A 603 -67.29 -5.39 -0.26
C ARG A 603 -66.41 -6.08 -1.30
N ALA A 604 -66.87 -6.13 -2.55
CA ALA A 604 -66.05 -6.58 -3.70
C ALA A 604 -64.94 -5.59 -4.13
N TRP A 605 -64.67 -4.51 -3.36
CA TRP A 605 -63.72 -3.46 -3.74
C TRP A 605 -62.81 -3.03 -2.58
N THR A 606 -61.58 -2.62 -2.91
CA THR A 606 -60.54 -2.24 -1.92
C THR A 606 -60.92 -0.98 -1.14
N SER A 607 -60.37 -0.80 0.07
CA SER A 607 -60.57 0.40 0.90
C SER A 607 -60.02 1.69 0.27
N GLY A 608 -58.99 1.57 -0.58
CA GLY A 608 -58.37 2.69 -1.30
C GLY A 608 -59.07 3.13 -2.59
N LYS A 609 -58.51 4.15 -3.24
CA LYS A 609 -58.88 4.64 -4.58
C LYS A 609 -58.32 3.78 -5.72
N PHE A 610 -57.28 3.00 -5.41
CA PHE A 610 -56.50 2.23 -6.38
C PHE A 610 -56.69 0.74 -6.16
N GLY A 611 -56.90 -0.01 -7.24
CA GLY A 611 -57.16 -1.46 -7.18
C GLY A 611 -55.88 -2.30 -6.98
N PRO A 612 -56.04 -3.59 -6.67
CA PRO A 612 -54.94 -4.46 -6.27
C PRO A 612 -53.95 -4.76 -7.40
N ASN A 613 -54.40 -4.83 -8.67
CA ASN A 613 -53.50 -5.12 -9.79
C ASN A 613 -52.50 -3.99 -10.05
N LEU A 614 -52.93 -2.73 -9.89
CA LEU A 614 -52.06 -1.55 -9.97
C LEU A 614 -51.06 -1.54 -8.82
N GLN A 615 -51.48 -1.89 -7.61
CA GLN A 615 -50.60 -1.97 -6.45
C GLN A 615 -49.55 -3.06 -6.64
N ALA A 616 -49.96 -4.27 -7.03
CA ALA A 616 -49.08 -5.39 -7.38
C ALA A 616 -48.07 -5.00 -8.47
N PHE A 617 -48.53 -4.35 -9.54
CA PHE A 617 -47.65 -3.90 -10.62
C PHE A 617 -46.66 -2.82 -10.18
N CYS A 618 -47.05 -1.94 -9.25
CA CYS A 618 -46.11 -0.98 -8.65
C CYS A 618 -45.05 -1.70 -7.81
N VAL A 619 -45.45 -2.64 -6.94
CA VAL A 619 -44.53 -3.41 -6.09
C VAL A 619 -43.56 -4.24 -6.92
N TYR A 620 -44.04 -4.89 -7.98
CA TYR A 620 -43.21 -5.58 -8.96
C TYR A 620 -42.14 -4.64 -9.57
N GLN A 621 -42.53 -3.46 -10.03
CA GLN A 621 -41.58 -2.48 -10.58
C GLN A 621 -40.57 -1.98 -9.54
N ILE A 622 -40.96 -1.86 -8.26
CA ILE A 622 -40.08 -1.45 -7.17
C ILE A 622 -39.05 -2.53 -6.85
N ILE A 623 -39.47 -3.80 -6.75
CA ILE A 623 -38.63 -4.89 -6.23
C ILE A 623 -37.92 -5.65 -7.36
N GLU A 624 -38.64 -6.07 -8.39
CA GLU A 624 -38.08 -6.84 -9.52
C GLU A 624 -37.30 -5.94 -10.47
N LEU A 625 -37.90 -4.83 -10.90
CA LEU A 625 -37.28 -3.92 -11.88
C LEU A 625 -36.41 -2.84 -11.23
N ARG A 626 -36.48 -2.68 -9.90
CA ARG A 626 -35.68 -1.70 -9.13
C ARG A 626 -35.85 -0.26 -9.60
N LEU A 627 -37.07 0.10 -10.02
CA LEU A 627 -37.37 1.46 -10.44
C LEU A 627 -37.65 2.36 -9.23
N SER A 628 -37.14 3.60 -9.26
CA SER A 628 -37.43 4.55 -8.18
C SER A 628 -38.92 4.90 -8.16
N GLN A 629 -39.49 5.06 -6.96
CA GLN A 629 -40.93 5.29 -6.77
C GLN A 629 -41.43 6.53 -7.54
N GLY A 630 -40.61 7.58 -7.62
CA GLY A 630 -40.89 8.76 -8.43
C GLY A 630 -40.94 8.48 -9.94
N ARG A 631 -40.02 7.64 -10.46
CA ARG A 631 -40.03 7.22 -11.87
C ARG A 631 -41.24 6.35 -12.18
N ILE A 632 -41.63 5.45 -11.29
CA ILE A 632 -42.84 4.62 -11.43
C ILE A 632 -44.08 5.50 -11.50
N ALA A 633 -44.22 6.45 -10.57
CA ALA A 633 -45.32 7.40 -10.58
C ALA A 633 -45.35 8.21 -11.89
N ALA A 634 -44.20 8.72 -12.34
CA ALA A 634 -44.09 9.47 -13.59
C ALA A 634 -44.47 8.62 -14.81
N PHE A 635 -43.97 7.38 -14.90
CA PHE A 635 -44.25 6.42 -15.95
C PHE A 635 -45.75 6.07 -16.04
N LEU A 636 -46.35 5.67 -14.93
CA LEU A 636 -47.78 5.33 -14.87
C LEU A 636 -48.68 6.55 -15.10
N ASN A 637 -48.24 7.74 -14.73
CA ASN A 637 -48.94 8.98 -15.05
C ASN A 637 -48.80 9.39 -16.52
N LEU A 638 -47.68 9.10 -17.14
CA LEU A 638 -47.45 9.38 -18.56
C LEU A 638 -48.34 8.52 -19.43
N ILE A 639 -48.31 7.19 -19.21
CA ILE A 639 -48.99 6.21 -20.07
C ILE A 639 -50.47 6.07 -19.69
N PHE A 640 -50.78 5.90 -18.41
CA PHE A 640 -52.14 5.56 -17.95
C PHE A 640 -52.89 6.72 -17.30
N ARG A 641 -52.23 7.85 -17.00
CA ARG A 641 -52.87 9.05 -16.43
C ARG A 641 -53.53 8.82 -15.06
N PHE A 642 -52.96 7.97 -14.20
CA PHE A 642 -53.50 7.66 -12.87
C PHE A 642 -53.41 8.81 -11.85
N GLN A 643 -52.54 9.80 -12.10
CA GLN A 643 -52.21 10.91 -11.17
C GLN A 643 -51.64 10.42 -9.83
N LEU A 644 -50.77 9.41 -9.87
CA LEU A 644 -50.04 8.90 -8.72
C LEU A 644 -48.98 9.90 -8.27
N SER A 645 -48.89 10.12 -6.97
CA SER A 645 -47.73 10.77 -6.34
C SER A 645 -46.70 9.70 -5.92
N CYS A 646 -45.47 10.13 -5.63
CA CYS A 646 -44.46 9.27 -5.02
C CYS A 646 -44.98 8.67 -3.68
N VAL A 647 -45.74 9.46 -2.91
CA VAL A 647 -46.36 9.02 -1.65
C VAL A 647 -47.31 7.85 -1.89
N ASN A 648 -48.15 7.90 -2.93
CA ASN A 648 -49.07 6.80 -3.23
C ASN A 648 -48.32 5.50 -3.56
N VAL A 649 -47.24 5.59 -4.32
CA VAL A 649 -46.40 4.42 -4.65
C VAL A 649 -45.72 3.87 -3.40
N ASN A 650 -45.25 4.73 -2.50
CA ASN A 650 -44.70 4.31 -1.20
C ASN A 650 -45.76 3.61 -0.34
N ASP A 651 -46.99 4.13 -0.30
CA ASP A 651 -48.09 3.54 0.48
C ASP A 651 -48.49 2.17 -0.06
N PHE A 652 -48.43 1.96 -1.37
CA PHE A 652 -48.62 0.62 -1.96
C PHE A 652 -47.55 -0.35 -1.50
N LYS A 653 -46.27 0.07 -1.51
CA LYS A 653 -45.16 -0.74 -1.00
C LYS A 653 -45.35 -1.08 0.48
N LYS A 654 -45.69 -0.10 1.32
CA LYS A 654 -45.97 -0.30 2.75
C LYS A 654 -47.11 -1.29 2.98
N SER A 655 -48.21 -1.13 2.26
CA SER A 655 -49.39 -1.98 2.38
C SER A 655 -49.09 -3.41 1.96
N ALA A 656 -48.33 -3.59 0.88
CA ALA A 656 -47.89 -4.91 0.44
C ALA A 656 -46.92 -5.56 1.43
N ALA A 657 -45.95 -4.82 1.98
CA ALA A 657 -45.04 -5.35 2.98
C ALA A 657 -45.79 -5.82 4.24
N ALA A 658 -46.77 -5.04 4.70
CA ALA A 658 -47.63 -5.44 5.82
C ALA A 658 -48.48 -6.68 5.49
N PHE A 659 -49.01 -6.78 4.26
CA PHE A 659 -49.81 -7.92 3.82
C PHE A 659 -49.00 -9.22 3.75
N TYR A 660 -47.73 -9.15 3.34
CA TYR A 660 -46.83 -10.29 3.21
C TYR A 660 -45.93 -10.53 4.44
N GLN A 661 -46.21 -9.86 5.56
CA GLN A 661 -45.44 -10.04 6.79
C GLN A 661 -45.58 -11.46 7.35
N GLU A 662 -46.79 -12.02 7.33
CA GLU A 662 -47.05 -13.42 7.74
C GLU A 662 -46.29 -14.42 6.84
N THR A 663 -46.26 -14.17 5.52
CA THR A 663 -45.48 -14.98 4.57
C THR A 663 -44.01 -14.95 4.92
N PHE A 664 -43.46 -13.77 5.22
CA PHE A 664 -42.07 -13.60 5.62
C PHE A 664 -41.73 -14.36 6.91
N GLU A 665 -42.60 -14.30 7.92
CA GLU A 665 -42.42 -15.01 9.19
C GLU A 665 -42.47 -16.53 8.99
N ALA A 666 -43.38 -17.02 8.15
CA ALA A 666 -43.45 -18.43 7.77
C ALA A 666 -42.19 -18.90 7.03
N LEU A 667 -41.64 -18.08 6.13
CA LEU A 667 -40.37 -18.36 5.45
C LEU A 667 -39.20 -18.43 6.44
N LEU A 668 -39.12 -17.47 7.37
CA LEU A 668 -38.07 -17.45 8.39
C LEU A 668 -38.15 -18.68 9.28
N GLN A 669 -39.35 -19.00 9.80
CA GLN A 669 -39.55 -20.18 10.64
C GLN A 669 -39.16 -21.45 9.90
N SER A 670 -39.57 -21.59 8.63
CA SER A 670 -39.21 -22.76 7.82
C SER A 670 -37.71 -22.90 7.59
N ILE A 671 -36.95 -21.80 7.51
CA ILE A 671 -35.49 -21.83 7.39
C ILE A 671 -34.86 -22.26 8.72
N VAL A 672 -35.32 -21.69 9.84
CA VAL A 672 -34.80 -21.97 11.19
C VAL A 672 -35.14 -23.38 11.68
N THR A 673 -36.22 -24.01 11.21
CA THR A 673 -36.54 -25.41 11.52
C THR A 673 -35.99 -26.41 10.51
N GLY A 674 -35.34 -25.92 9.44
CA GLY A 674 -34.80 -26.76 8.38
C GLY A 674 -33.52 -27.50 8.76
N SER A 675 -33.00 -28.30 7.82
CA SER A 675 -31.74 -29.03 7.98
C SER A 675 -30.50 -28.26 7.52
N LEU A 676 -30.68 -27.19 6.73
CA LEU A 676 -29.61 -26.42 6.11
C LEU A 676 -29.93 -24.93 6.15
N VAL A 677 -28.98 -24.13 6.63
CA VAL A 677 -29.03 -22.67 6.55
C VAL A 677 -27.71 -22.16 5.99
N HIS A 678 -27.78 -21.36 4.95
CA HIS A 678 -26.70 -20.50 4.48
C HIS A 678 -26.86 -19.11 5.06
N ALA A 679 -25.78 -18.54 5.60
CA ALA A 679 -25.77 -17.20 6.16
C ALA A 679 -24.66 -16.33 5.57
N ASP A 680 -24.96 -15.05 5.32
CA ASP A 680 -24.01 -14.02 4.90
C ASP A 680 -24.55 -12.63 5.28
N GLU A 681 -23.70 -11.62 5.31
CA GLU A 681 -24.06 -10.26 5.70
C GLU A 681 -23.51 -9.18 4.78
N THR A 682 -24.25 -8.07 4.64
CA THR A 682 -23.79 -6.94 3.84
C THR A 682 -24.22 -5.60 4.42
N LYS A 683 -23.35 -4.60 4.31
CA LYS A 683 -23.58 -3.26 4.85
C LYS A 683 -24.67 -2.51 4.08
N VAL A 684 -25.46 -1.67 4.74
CA VAL A 684 -26.39 -0.71 4.11
C VAL A 684 -26.24 0.65 4.77
N ASN A 685 -26.27 1.73 3.99
CA ASN A 685 -26.29 3.09 4.53
C ASN A 685 -27.74 3.55 4.61
N LEU A 686 -28.20 3.91 5.82
CA LEU A 686 -29.52 4.49 6.06
C LEU A 686 -29.40 6.01 6.19
N HIS A 687 -30.55 6.70 6.24
CA HIS A 687 -30.58 8.13 6.47
C HIS A 687 -30.05 8.48 7.88
N GLY A 688 -28.77 8.84 7.96
CA GLY A 688 -28.10 9.30 9.18
C GLY A 688 -27.34 8.24 9.98
N GLN A 689 -27.37 6.96 9.58
CA GLN A 689 -26.64 5.88 10.26
C GLN A 689 -26.36 4.71 9.31
N ASP A 690 -25.35 3.90 9.64
CA ASP A 690 -25.05 2.66 8.93
C ASP A 690 -25.78 1.48 9.59
N GLY A 691 -26.00 0.40 8.83
CA GLY A 691 -26.52 -0.85 9.35
C GLY A 691 -26.10 -2.05 8.51
N TYR A 692 -26.60 -3.23 8.85
CA TYR A 692 -26.27 -4.49 8.22
C TYR A 692 -27.55 -5.26 7.85
N VAL A 693 -27.54 -5.85 6.66
CA VAL A 693 -28.57 -6.80 6.22
C VAL A 693 -27.97 -8.19 6.22
N TRP A 694 -28.57 -9.05 7.03
CA TRP A 694 -28.25 -10.46 7.15
C TRP A 694 -29.15 -11.25 6.22
N VAL A 695 -28.56 -12.22 5.53
CA VAL A 695 -29.25 -13.07 4.57
C VAL A 695 -29.22 -14.49 5.09
N PHE A 696 -30.39 -15.09 5.25
CA PHE A 696 -30.56 -16.49 5.58
C PHE A 696 -31.25 -17.19 4.41
N THR A 697 -30.66 -18.24 3.89
CA THR A 697 -31.22 -18.96 2.74
C THR A 697 -31.00 -20.45 2.88
N ASN A 698 -31.91 -21.24 2.32
CA ASN A 698 -31.61 -22.63 1.97
C ASN A 698 -31.62 -22.75 0.44
N LEU A 699 -31.90 -23.93 -0.11
CA LEU A 699 -31.93 -24.13 -1.57
C LEU A 699 -33.17 -23.51 -2.24
N GLU A 700 -34.24 -23.23 -1.49
CA GLU A 700 -35.55 -22.84 -2.04
C GLU A 700 -36.05 -21.48 -1.52
N LYS A 701 -35.72 -21.14 -0.27
CA LYS A 701 -36.29 -20.02 0.49
C LYS A 701 -35.19 -19.06 0.91
N VAL A 702 -35.50 -17.76 0.86
CA VAL A 702 -34.56 -16.69 1.21
C VAL A 702 -35.24 -15.66 2.09
N VAL A 703 -34.56 -15.27 3.16
CA VAL A 703 -35.01 -14.25 4.11
C VAL A 703 -33.89 -13.23 4.35
N TYR A 704 -34.28 -11.95 4.35
CA TYR A 704 -33.38 -10.83 4.66
C TYR A 704 -33.82 -10.15 5.97
N LEU A 705 -32.87 -9.94 6.89
CA LEU A 705 -33.11 -9.30 8.18
C LEU A 705 -32.18 -8.10 8.38
N PHE A 706 -32.72 -7.03 8.95
CA PHE A 706 -31.93 -5.83 9.28
C PHE A 706 -31.40 -5.88 10.71
N SER A 707 -30.16 -5.43 10.90
CA SER A 707 -29.54 -5.18 12.21
C SER A 707 -28.79 -3.83 12.21
N PRO A 708 -28.86 -3.04 13.29
CA PRO A 708 -28.07 -1.81 13.40
C PRO A 708 -26.57 -2.09 13.57
N SER A 709 -26.19 -3.21 14.19
CA SER A 709 -24.79 -3.64 14.36
C SER A 709 -24.47 -4.89 13.53
N ARG A 710 -23.17 -5.10 13.28
CA ARG A 710 -22.63 -6.34 12.68
C ARG A 710 -22.43 -7.46 13.72
N GLU A 711 -22.80 -7.21 14.97
CA GLU A 711 -22.52 -8.14 16.06
C GLU A 711 -23.37 -9.41 15.95
N ALA A 712 -22.91 -10.46 16.61
CA ALA A 712 -23.49 -11.80 16.50
C ALA A 712 -24.90 -11.91 17.08
N ASP A 713 -25.35 -10.92 17.86
CA ASP A 713 -26.62 -10.93 18.60
C ASP A 713 -27.83 -11.31 17.73
N LEU A 714 -27.92 -10.76 16.52
CA LEU A 714 -29.03 -11.09 15.60
C LEU A 714 -28.99 -12.58 15.24
N VAL A 715 -27.83 -13.09 14.84
CA VAL A 715 -27.68 -14.48 14.38
C VAL A 715 -27.88 -15.45 15.53
N GLN A 716 -27.32 -15.16 16.71
CA GLN A 716 -27.50 -15.96 17.91
C GLN A 716 -28.96 -16.03 18.34
N ARG A 717 -29.71 -14.94 18.20
CA ARG A 717 -31.16 -14.95 18.48
C ARG A 717 -31.95 -15.73 17.45
N VAL A 718 -31.64 -15.55 16.16
CA VAL A 718 -32.39 -16.18 15.05
C VAL A 718 -32.11 -17.69 14.96
N LEU A 719 -30.86 -18.11 15.16
CA LEU A 719 -30.42 -19.50 15.04
C LEU A 719 -30.22 -20.21 16.39
N ARG A 720 -30.80 -19.69 17.47
CA ARG A 720 -30.62 -20.25 18.84
C ARG A 720 -30.97 -21.73 18.92
N ASP A 721 -32.10 -22.11 18.33
CA ASP A 721 -32.67 -23.46 18.40
C ASP A 721 -32.46 -24.25 17.10
N PHE A 722 -31.59 -23.75 16.20
CA PHE A 722 -31.31 -24.41 14.93
C PHE A 722 -30.44 -25.66 15.14
N LYS A 723 -30.95 -26.80 14.66
CA LYS A 723 -30.29 -28.12 14.81
C LYS A 723 -29.68 -28.65 13.50
N GLY A 724 -29.83 -27.93 12.39
CA GLY A 724 -29.26 -28.29 11.10
C GLY A 724 -27.80 -27.86 10.95
N VAL A 725 -27.30 -27.88 9.72
CA VAL A 725 -25.94 -27.45 9.39
C VAL A 725 -25.93 -26.00 8.88
N LEU A 726 -25.09 -25.16 9.49
CA LEU A 726 -24.89 -23.77 9.07
C LEU A 726 -23.74 -23.68 8.07
N VAL A 727 -24.02 -23.17 6.87
CA VAL A 727 -23.01 -22.87 5.86
C VAL A 727 -22.71 -21.37 5.88
N SER A 728 -21.48 -20.98 6.18
CA SER A 728 -21.09 -19.56 6.31
C SER A 728 -19.70 -19.29 5.76
N ASP A 729 -19.30 -18.03 5.68
CA ASP A 729 -17.89 -17.66 5.53
C ASP A 729 -17.11 -17.83 6.85
N PHE A 730 -15.86 -17.35 6.87
CA PHE A 730 -14.99 -17.42 8.04
C PHE A 730 -15.21 -16.28 9.06
N TYR A 731 -16.34 -15.56 9.00
CA TYR A 731 -16.62 -14.52 9.97
C TYR A 731 -16.81 -15.09 11.38
N ALA A 732 -16.15 -14.46 12.36
CA ALA A 732 -16.05 -14.98 13.72
C ALA A 732 -17.40 -15.01 14.47
N ALA A 733 -18.36 -14.17 14.08
CA ALA A 733 -19.69 -14.11 14.71
C ALA A 733 -20.39 -15.48 14.71
N TYR A 734 -20.24 -16.25 13.63
CA TYR A 734 -20.86 -17.56 13.48
C TYR A 734 -20.26 -18.63 14.41
N ASN A 735 -19.01 -18.47 14.86
CA ASN A 735 -18.31 -19.51 15.64
C ASN A 735 -18.94 -19.75 17.02
N SER A 736 -19.74 -18.81 17.52
CA SER A 736 -20.43 -18.91 18.81
C SER A 736 -21.70 -19.76 18.79
N LEU A 737 -22.16 -20.19 17.61
CA LEU A 737 -23.40 -20.94 17.43
C LEU A 737 -23.19 -22.43 17.70
N ASN A 738 -24.06 -23.01 18.51
CA ASN A 738 -24.03 -24.41 18.90
C ASN A 738 -24.75 -25.31 17.88
N CYS A 739 -24.26 -25.32 16.64
CA CYS A 739 -24.73 -26.19 15.58
C CYS A 739 -23.53 -26.66 14.72
N PRO A 740 -23.64 -27.80 14.00
CA PRO A 740 -22.64 -28.15 13.00
C PRO A 740 -22.47 -27.03 11.98
N GLN A 741 -21.22 -26.75 11.60
CA GLN A 741 -20.91 -25.66 10.67
C GLN A 741 -20.11 -26.17 9.48
N GLN A 742 -20.40 -25.64 8.30
CA GLN A 742 -19.63 -25.81 7.08
C GLN A 742 -19.09 -24.45 6.63
N LYS A 743 -17.79 -24.21 6.79
CA LYS A 743 -17.14 -23.01 6.27
C LYS A 743 -17.00 -23.10 4.76
N CYS A 744 -17.24 -21.98 4.09
CA CYS A 744 -17.20 -21.90 2.63
C CYS A 744 -15.78 -22.15 2.09
N LEU A 745 -15.58 -23.30 1.43
CA LEU A 745 -14.27 -23.63 0.84
C LEU A 745 -13.92 -22.72 -0.34
N ILE A 746 -14.90 -22.14 -1.03
CA ILE A 746 -14.63 -21.18 -2.13
C ILE A 746 -14.01 -19.89 -1.60
N HIS A 747 -14.43 -19.39 -0.45
CA HIS A 747 -13.77 -18.25 0.20
C HIS A 747 -12.33 -18.60 0.58
N LEU A 748 -12.12 -19.79 1.15
CA LEU A 748 -10.77 -20.28 1.46
C LEU A 748 -9.88 -20.33 0.21
N ILE A 749 -10.34 -20.97 -0.87
CA ILE A 749 -9.57 -21.12 -2.12
C ILE A 749 -9.27 -19.75 -2.75
N ARG A 750 -10.24 -18.82 -2.76
CA ARG A 750 -10.04 -17.44 -3.25
C ARG A 750 -8.97 -16.72 -2.42
N ASP A 751 -9.05 -16.78 -1.10
CA ASP A 751 -8.05 -16.17 -0.19
C ASP A 751 -6.65 -16.76 -0.44
N LEU A 752 -6.54 -18.09 -0.49
CA LEU A 752 -5.26 -18.79 -0.73
C LEU A 752 -4.68 -18.42 -2.10
N ASN A 753 -5.52 -18.32 -3.13
CA ASN A 753 -5.09 -17.94 -4.47
C ASN A 753 -4.64 -16.47 -4.54
N GLU A 754 -5.35 -15.56 -3.87
CA GLU A 754 -4.90 -14.18 -3.72
C GLU A 754 -3.55 -14.08 -3.00
N ASP A 755 -3.35 -14.87 -1.94
CA ASP A 755 -2.09 -14.91 -1.21
C ASP A 755 -0.96 -15.53 -2.05
N LEU A 756 -1.26 -16.54 -2.88
CA LEU A 756 -0.32 -17.04 -3.90
C LEU A 756 0.07 -15.95 -4.91
N PHE A 757 -0.88 -15.11 -5.35
CA PHE A 757 -0.56 -13.99 -6.23
C PHE A 757 0.26 -12.89 -5.55
N LYS A 758 0.11 -12.71 -4.24
CA LYS A 758 0.92 -11.76 -3.45
C LYS A 758 2.34 -12.30 -3.20
N GLU A 759 2.49 -13.62 -3.08
CA GLU A 759 3.76 -14.30 -2.79
C GLU A 759 4.08 -15.42 -3.82
N PRO A 760 4.23 -15.09 -5.12
CA PRO A 760 4.30 -16.09 -6.18
C PRO A 760 5.55 -16.99 -6.13
N PHE A 761 6.58 -16.57 -5.40
CA PHE A 761 7.85 -17.30 -5.24
C PHE A 761 7.97 -18.05 -3.92
N ASN A 762 6.95 -18.00 -3.05
CA ASN A 762 6.92 -18.77 -1.81
C ASN A 762 6.62 -20.24 -2.14
N THR A 763 7.66 -21.03 -2.42
CA THR A 763 7.54 -22.44 -2.80
C THR A 763 6.90 -23.27 -1.69
N GLU A 764 7.24 -23.00 -0.43
CA GLU A 764 6.64 -23.64 0.74
C GLU A 764 5.11 -23.42 0.79
N PHE A 765 4.66 -22.18 0.59
CA PHE A 765 3.24 -21.86 0.55
C PHE A 765 2.55 -22.46 -0.68
N LYS A 766 3.23 -22.47 -1.84
CA LYS A 766 2.72 -23.09 -3.07
C LYS A 766 2.53 -24.61 -2.91
N GLU A 767 3.46 -25.29 -2.23
CA GLU A 767 3.32 -26.71 -1.88
C GLU A 767 2.14 -26.92 -0.95
N LEU A 768 2.01 -26.14 0.13
CA LEU A 768 0.87 -26.22 1.04
C LEU A 768 -0.48 -26.03 0.33
N VAL A 769 -0.61 -25.00 -0.50
CA VAL A 769 -1.84 -24.77 -1.28
C VAL A 769 -2.05 -25.88 -2.33
N GLY A 770 -0.97 -26.41 -2.90
CA GLY A 770 -1.00 -27.58 -3.78
C GLY A 770 -1.57 -28.81 -3.08
N GLU A 771 -1.14 -29.11 -1.85
CA GLU A 771 -1.68 -30.21 -1.05
C GLU A 771 -3.19 -30.05 -0.79
N ILE A 772 -3.64 -28.83 -0.49
CA ILE A 772 -5.07 -28.53 -0.31
C ILE A 772 -5.83 -28.75 -1.64
N ALA A 773 -5.28 -28.30 -2.76
CA ALA A 773 -5.90 -28.49 -4.07
C ALA A 773 -6.03 -29.99 -4.43
N THR A 774 -4.98 -30.78 -4.17
CA THR A 774 -5.00 -32.23 -4.38
C THR A 774 -5.99 -32.94 -3.45
N LEU A 775 -6.16 -32.45 -2.21
CA LEU A 775 -7.15 -32.98 -1.27
C LEU A 775 -8.59 -32.69 -1.74
N LEU A 776 -8.88 -31.47 -2.19
CA LEU A 776 -10.24 -31.05 -2.52
C LEU A 776 -10.72 -31.58 -3.88
N LYS A 777 -9.84 -31.73 -4.87
CA LYS A 777 -10.23 -32.11 -6.24
C LYS A 777 -11.04 -33.42 -6.31
N PRO A 778 -10.61 -34.55 -5.71
CA PRO A 778 -11.37 -35.81 -5.75
C PRO A 778 -12.73 -35.73 -5.02
N MET A 779 -12.83 -34.87 -4.01
CA MET A 779 -14.10 -34.63 -3.31
C MET A 779 -15.11 -33.98 -4.26
N ILE A 780 -14.69 -32.92 -4.96
CA ILE A 780 -15.55 -32.22 -5.92
C ILE A 780 -15.93 -33.10 -7.11
N GLU A 781 -15.01 -33.93 -7.61
CA GLU A 781 -15.33 -34.92 -8.66
C GLU A 781 -16.38 -35.95 -8.18
N THR A 782 -16.34 -36.33 -6.90
CA THR A 782 -17.37 -37.22 -6.32
C THR A 782 -18.72 -36.50 -6.20
N VAL A 783 -18.71 -35.22 -5.81
CA VAL A 783 -19.93 -34.39 -5.74
C VAL A 783 -20.53 -34.19 -7.13
N ASP A 784 -19.72 -33.93 -8.15
CA ASP A 784 -20.16 -33.75 -9.53
C ASP A 784 -20.86 -35.01 -10.08
N ARG A 785 -20.31 -36.19 -9.76
CA ARG A 785 -20.84 -37.47 -10.24
C ARG A 785 -22.07 -37.98 -9.48
N PHE A 786 -22.11 -37.80 -8.16
CA PHE A 786 -23.11 -38.46 -7.29
C PHE A 786 -23.96 -37.49 -6.47
N GLY A 787 -23.73 -36.18 -6.59
CA GLY A 787 -24.35 -35.16 -5.76
C GLY A 787 -23.83 -35.15 -4.32
N LEU A 788 -24.50 -34.40 -3.46
CA LEU A 788 -24.14 -34.19 -2.06
C LEU A 788 -24.69 -35.30 -1.17
N LYS A 789 -24.26 -36.56 -1.39
CA LYS A 789 -24.69 -37.69 -0.55
C LYS A 789 -23.54 -38.22 0.30
N ALA A 790 -23.71 -38.20 1.62
CA ALA A 790 -22.71 -38.55 2.62
C ALA A 790 -22.14 -39.96 2.38
N ARG A 791 -22.98 -40.92 1.97
CA ARG A 791 -22.54 -42.30 1.65
C ARG A 791 -21.42 -42.39 0.61
N PHE A 792 -21.36 -41.45 -0.34
CA PHE A 792 -20.30 -41.41 -1.36
C PHE A 792 -19.12 -40.51 -0.96
N LEU A 793 -19.37 -39.53 -0.08
CA LEU A 793 -18.38 -38.53 0.36
C LEU A 793 -17.55 -38.99 1.57
N ASN A 794 -18.12 -39.83 2.44
CA ASN A 794 -17.47 -40.35 3.65
C ASN A 794 -16.12 -41.04 3.39
N LYS A 795 -15.93 -41.62 2.21
CA LYS A 795 -14.65 -42.24 1.81
C LYS A 795 -13.45 -41.28 1.89
N HIS A 796 -13.69 -39.97 1.75
CA HIS A 796 -12.64 -38.94 1.75
C HIS A 796 -12.18 -38.54 3.15
N LYS A 797 -12.88 -38.95 4.22
CA LYS A 797 -12.53 -38.57 5.61
C LYS A 797 -11.14 -39.05 6.03
N ALA A 798 -10.79 -40.27 5.65
CA ALA A 798 -9.47 -40.84 5.94
C ALA A 798 -8.33 -40.03 5.26
N GLU A 799 -8.59 -39.37 4.14
CA GLU A 799 -7.64 -38.48 3.48
C GLU A 799 -7.53 -37.13 4.20
N VAL A 800 -8.66 -36.56 4.63
CA VAL A 800 -8.69 -35.34 5.45
C VAL A 800 -7.90 -35.52 6.75
N ASP A 801 -8.12 -36.62 7.47
CA ASP A 801 -7.39 -36.88 8.72
C ASP A 801 -5.89 -37.08 8.49
N ARG A 802 -5.51 -37.75 7.40
CA ARG A 802 -4.10 -37.88 7.02
C ARG A 802 -3.49 -36.52 6.65
N PHE A 803 -4.23 -35.65 5.96
CA PHE A 803 -3.79 -34.30 5.64
C PHE A 803 -3.52 -33.47 6.90
N PHE A 804 -4.47 -33.41 7.85
CA PHE A 804 -4.26 -32.67 9.10
C PHE A 804 -3.13 -33.24 9.97
N LYS A 805 -2.98 -34.57 10.01
CA LYS A 805 -1.83 -35.20 10.70
C LYS A 805 -0.48 -34.77 10.10
N ARG A 806 -0.39 -34.62 8.77
CA ARG A 806 0.82 -34.10 8.11
C ARG A 806 1.00 -32.61 8.38
N LEU A 807 -0.07 -31.82 8.25
CA LEU A 807 -0.08 -30.37 8.46
C LEU A 807 0.42 -30.00 9.88
N SER A 808 -0.04 -30.71 10.91
CA SER A 808 0.36 -30.43 12.28
C SER A 808 1.82 -30.78 12.56
N ARG A 809 2.35 -31.84 11.95
CA ARG A 809 3.76 -32.26 12.08
C ARG A 809 4.74 -31.39 11.30
N ARG A 810 4.30 -30.79 10.19
CA ARG A 810 5.16 -29.95 9.34
C ARG A 810 5.38 -28.59 9.99
N GLU A 811 6.64 -28.20 10.13
CA GLU A 811 7.03 -26.84 10.51
C GLU A 811 7.13 -25.97 9.26
N TYR A 812 6.59 -24.75 9.36
CA TYR A 812 6.59 -23.78 8.28
C TYR A 812 7.43 -22.57 8.68
N GLN A 813 8.28 -22.11 7.78
CA GLN A 813 9.17 -20.98 8.01
C GLN A 813 8.52 -19.65 7.59
N SER A 814 7.62 -19.66 6.59
CA SER A 814 6.98 -18.44 6.12
C SER A 814 5.81 -18.03 7.03
N GLU A 815 5.69 -16.71 7.30
CA GLU A 815 4.59 -16.16 8.12
C GLU A 815 3.22 -16.48 7.52
N THR A 816 3.11 -16.45 6.18
CA THR A 816 1.88 -16.73 5.43
C THR A 816 1.50 -18.21 5.51
N SER A 817 2.47 -19.11 5.37
CA SER A 817 2.30 -20.55 5.59
C SER A 817 1.85 -20.86 7.03
N LEU A 818 2.46 -20.20 8.02
CA LEU A 818 2.11 -20.39 9.44
C LEU A 818 0.69 -19.91 9.75
N LYS A 819 0.29 -18.74 9.25
CA LYS A 819 -1.09 -18.24 9.36
C LYS A 819 -2.09 -19.15 8.67
N CYS A 820 -1.73 -19.68 7.50
CA CYS A 820 -2.56 -20.66 6.78
C CYS A 820 -2.74 -21.94 7.62
N LYS A 821 -1.65 -22.52 8.15
CA LYS A 821 -1.70 -23.67 9.07
C LYS A 821 -2.62 -23.39 10.26
N GLN A 822 -2.41 -22.29 10.97
CA GLN A 822 -3.22 -21.90 12.12
C GLN A 822 -4.71 -21.75 11.75
N ARG A 823 -5.01 -21.15 10.59
CA ARG A 823 -6.38 -21.00 10.09
C ARG A 823 -7.01 -22.35 9.79
N LEU A 824 -6.30 -23.26 9.13
CA LEU A 824 -6.80 -24.60 8.81
C LEU A 824 -7.03 -25.44 10.07
N GLU A 825 -6.07 -25.46 11.00
CA GLU A 825 -6.19 -26.19 12.27
C GLU A 825 -7.34 -25.67 13.12
N LYS A 826 -7.49 -24.34 13.23
CA LYS A 826 -8.60 -23.71 13.96
C LYS A 826 -9.98 -24.12 13.41
N ASN A 827 -10.10 -24.34 12.10
CA ASN A 827 -11.39 -24.61 11.44
C ASN A 827 -11.54 -26.08 11.01
N ARG A 828 -10.67 -27.00 11.48
CA ARG A 828 -10.63 -28.41 11.08
C ARG A 828 -12.02 -29.08 11.08
N GLU A 829 -12.72 -28.97 12.20
CA GLU A 829 -14.03 -29.61 12.42
C GLU A 829 -15.19 -28.93 11.67
N THR A 830 -14.93 -27.77 11.04
CA THR A 830 -15.98 -26.97 10.38
C THR A 830 -15.80 -26.85 8.87
N MET A 831 -14.69 -27.31 8.29
CA MET A 831 -14.44 -27.17 6.84
C MET A 831 -14.93 -28.36 6.00
N PHE A 832 -15.14 -29.52 6.62
CA PHE A 832 -15.42 -30.78 5.93
C PHE A 832 -16.72 -31.45 6.37
N THR A 833 -17.57 -30.72 7.09
CA THR A 833 -18.89 -31.18 7.56
C THR A 833 -19.78 -31.66 6.42
N PHE A 834 -19.63 -31.12 5.21
CA PHE A 834 -20.35 -31.57 4.01
C PHE A 834 -20.08 -33.04 3.63
N LEU A 835 -19.03 -33.66 4.16
CA LEU A 835 -18.77 -35.09 3.97
C LEU A 835 -19.70 -35.96 4.83
N ASP A 836 -20.15 -35.44 5.98
CA ASP A 836 -20.89 -36.18 7.01
C ASP A 836 -22.41 -36.11 6.87
N TYR A 837 -22.93 -35.10 6.17
CA TYR A 837 -24.35 -34.82 6.08
C TYR A 837 -24.82 -34.79 4.63
N ASP A 838 -26.02 -35.34 4.39
CA ASP A 838 -26.65 -35.28 3.07
C ASP A 838 -27.10 -33.85 2.73
N ASP A 839 -26.97 -33.51 1.45
CA ASP A 839 -27.44 -32.27 0.82
C ASP A 839 -26.80 -30.97 1.36
N ILE A 840 -25.70 -31.09 2.11
CA ILE A 840 -24.92 -29.94 2.59
C ILE A 840 -23.85 -29.55 1.56
N PRO A 841 -23.84 -28.31 1.05
CA PRO A 841 -22.84 -27.86 0.09
C PRO A 841 -21.54 -27.42 0.77
N TRP A 842 -20.41 -27.64 0.09
CA TRP A 842 -19.07 -27.21 0.51
C TRP A 842 -18.83 -25.68 0.36
N ASN A 843 -19.79 -24.96 -0.21
CA ASN A 843 -19.68 -23.55 -0.56
C ASN A 843 -20.94 -22.76 -0.13
N ASN A 844 -20.78 -21.46 0.08
CA ASN A 844 -21.84 -20.55 0.50
C ASN A 844 -22.41 -19.72 -0.68
N ASN A 845 -22.37 -20.25 -1.90
CA ASN A 845 -22.75 -19.50 -3.09
C ASN A 845 -24.23 -19.07 -3.09
N ASN A 846 -25.11 -19.83 -2.42
CA ASN A 846 -26.53 -19.50 -2.32
C ASN A 846 -26.75 -18.20 -1.54
N ALA A 847 -26.07 -18.02 -0.40
CA ALA A 847 -26.11 -16.76 0.33
C ALA A 847 -25.42 -15.64 -0.46
N GLU A 848 -24.26 -15.89 -1.09
CA GLU A 848 -23.59 -14.88 -1.93
C GLU A 848 -24.52 -14.38 -3.07
N HIS A 849 -25.26 -15.30 -3.70
CA HIS A 849 -26.22 -14.98 -4.76
C HIS A 849 -27.46 -14.23 -4.24
N ALA A 850 -27.96 -14.60 -3.07
CA ALA A 850 -29.04 -13.85 -2.41
C ALA A 850 -28.57 -12.44 -1.98
N VAL A 851 -27.36 -12.30 -1.44
CA VAL A 851 -26.73 -11.00 -1.15
C VAL A 851 -26.64 -10.14 -2.40
N LYS A 852 -26.33 -10.71 -3.58
CA LYS A 852 -26.32 -9.95 -4.85
C LYS A 852 -27.69 -9.35 -5.18
N ALA A 853 -28.80 -10.05 -4.90
CA ALA A 853 -30.14 -9.51 -5.13
C ALA A 853 -30.39 -8.25 -4.26
N PHE A 854 -30.00 -8.29 -2.99
CA PHE A 854 -30.05 -7.10 -2.13
C PHE A 854 -29.04 -6.03 -2.56
N ALA A 855 -27.81 -6.40 -2.95
CA ALA A 855 -26.80 -5.44 -3.38
C ALA A 855 -27.22 -4.65 -4.63
N LEU A 856 -27.98 -5.28 -5.53
CA LEU A 856 -28.60 -4.61 -6.67
C LEU A 856 -29.69 -3.63 -6.22
N LEU A 857 -30.57 -4.04 -5.31
CA LEU A 857 -31.60 -3.16 -4.74
C LEU A 857 -30.97 -1.98 -3.98
N ARG A 858 -29.92 -2.25 -3.18
CA ARG A 858 -29.16 -1.28 -2.37
C ARG A 858 -28.68 -0.11 -3.23
N ARG A 859 -28.19 -0.34 -4.44
CA ARG A 859 -27.69 0.74 -5.34
C ARG A 859 -28.71 1.87 -5.56
N ASP A 860 -30.00 1.56 -5.50
CA ASP A 860 -31.08 2.51 -5.75
C ASP A 860 -31.67 3.13 -4.47
N ILE A 861 -31.40 2.53 -3.29
CA ILE A 861 -32.02 2.92 -2.00
C ILE A 861 -31.02 3.40 -0.94
N ASP A 862 -29.72 3.24 -1.17
CA ASP A 862 -28.64 3.58 -0.22
C ASP A 862 -28.67 5.07 0.17
N GLY A 863 -28.62 5.37 1.47
CA GLY A 863 -28.65 6.72 2.03
C GLY A 863 -30.01 7.43 1.98
N LEU A 864 -31.02 6.83 1.34
CA LEU A 864 -32.36 7.43 1.18
C LEU A 864 -33.42 6.79 2.08
N SER A 865 -33.17 5.57 2.57
CA SER A 865 -34.13 4.79 3.35
C SER A 865 -33.95 4.95 4.85
N THR A 866 -35.05 4.96 5.59
CA THR A 866 -35.05 4.80 7.05
C THR A 866 -35.02 3.32 7.43
N GLU A 867 -34.77 3.00 8.71
CA GLU A 867 -34.83 1.63 9.21
C GLU A 867 -36.19 0.96 8.93
N LYS A 868 -37.29 1.68 9.14
CA LYS A 868 -38.62 1.16 8.81
C LYS A 868 -38.76 0.89 7.31
N GLY A 869 -38.27 1.82 6.49
CA GLY A 869 -38.32 1.71 5.04
C GLY A 869 -37.53 0.50 4.52
N ILE A 870 -36.34 0.23 5.06
CA ILE A 870 -35.52 -0.92 4.65
C ILE A 870 -36.20 -2.24 5.03
N LYS A 871 -36.77 -2.36 6.23
CA LYS A 871 -37.51 -3.57 6.65
C LYS A 871 -38.66 -3.90 5.69
N GLU A 872 -39.42 -2.90 5.24
CA GLU A 872 -40.47 -3.09 4.23
C GLU A 872 -39.91 -3.63 2.89
N TYR A 873 -38.75 -3.15 2.46
CA TYR A 873 -38.06 -3.68 1.27
C TYR A 873 -37.60 -5.12 1.47
N LEU A 874 -37.06 -5.45 2.65
CA LEU A 874 -36.53 -6.78 2.95
C LEU A 874 -37.64 -7.85 2.98
N VAL A 875 -38.81 -7.54 3.52
CA VAL A 875 -39.98 -8.45 3.50
C VAL A 875 -40.35 -8.81 2.06
N LEU A 876 -40.56 -7.80 1.21
CA LEU A 876 -40.96 -8.00 -0.18
C LEU A 876 -39.85 -8.66 -1.01
N LEU A 877 -38.58 -8.34 -0.73
CA LEU A 877 -37.44 -8.97 -1.40
C LEU A 877 -37.30 -10.45 -1.01
N SER A 878 -37.60 -10.82 0.23
CA SER A 878 -37.60 -12.22 0.70
C SER A 878 -38.64 -13.05 -0.07
N VAL A 879 -39.86 -12.53 -0.17
CA VAL A 879 -40.94 -13.16 -0.96
C VAL A 879 -40.54 -13.29 -2.43
N ARG A 880 -40.08 -12.19 -3.04
CA ARG A 880 -39.64 -12.18 -4.44
C ARG A 880 -38.54 -13.20 -4.70
N GLN A 881 -37.52 -13.25 -3.85
CA GLN A 881 -36.37 -14.11 -4.06
C GLN A 881 -36.74 -15.58 -3.89
N THR A 882 -37.64 -15.89 -2.94
CA THR A 882 -38.20 -17.23 -2.77
C THR A 882 -39.04 -17.65 -3.99
N CYS A 883 -39.92 -16.78 -4.51
CA CYS A 883 -40.64 -17.05 -5.77
C CYS A 883 -39.66 -17.37 -6.91
N LYS A 884 -38.58 -16.61 -7.03
CA LYS A 884 -37.55 -16.83 -8.06
C LYS A 884 -36.86 -18.18 -7.90
N TYR A 885 -36.51 -18.60 -6.68
CA TYR A 885 -35.87 -19.89 -6.43
C TYR A 885 -36.82 -21.07 -6.70
N MET A 886 -38.11 -20.88 -6.45
CA MET A 886 -39.16 -21.86 -6.76
C MET A 886 -39.63 -21.82 -8.23
N GLY A 887 -39.06 -20.96 -9.08
CA GLY A 887 -39.43 -20.84 -10.49
C GLY A 887 -40.79 -20.19 -10.76
N LEU A 888 -41.31 -19.39 -9.83
CA LEU A 888 -42.62 -18.74 -9.89
C LEU A 888 -42.52 -17.29 -10.37
N ASP A 889 -43.47 -16.83 -11.18
CA ASP A 889 -43.55 -15.43 -11.58
C ASP A 889 -44.04 -14.54 -10.43
N PHE A 890 -43.23 -13.56 -10.05
CA PHE A 890 -43.49 -12.71 -8.90
C PHE A 890 -44.69 -11.77 -9.11
N LEU A 891 -44.89 -11.26 -10.32
CA LEU A 891 -46.03 -10.36 -10.59
C LEU A 891 -47.35 -11.13 -10.48
N ASP A 892 -47.39 -12.34 -11.03
CA ASP A 892 -48.55 -13.22 -10.94
C ASP A 892 -48.85 -13.66 -9.52
N PHE A 893 -47.82 -13.95 -8.71
CA PHE A 893 -47.99 -14.20 -7.27
C PHE A 893 -48.64 -13.00 -6.58
N LEU A 894 -48.11 -11.78 -6.78
CA LEU A 894 -48.69 -10.57 -6.18
C LEU A 894 -50.14 -10.31 -6.62
N ARG A 895 -50.47 -10.61 -7.88
CA ARG A 895 -51.81 -10.41 -8.44
C ARG A 895 -52.83 -11.44 -7.93
N SER A 896 -52.37 -12.64 -7.57
CA SER A 896 -53.25 -13.68 -7.03
C SER A 896 -53.84 -13.29 -5.66
N GLY A 897 -53.13 -12.47 -4.89
CA GLY A 897 -53.50 -12.14 -3.52
C GLY A 897 -53.23 -13.27 -2.52
N GLU A 898 -52.65 -14.40 -2.97
CA GLU A 898 -52.24 -15.49 -2.10
C GLU A 898 -51.12 -15.05 -1.15
N ARG A 899 -51.15 -15.57 0.08
CA ARG A 899 -50.11 -15.35 1.09
C ARG A 899 -49.12 -16.51 1.20
N ASP A 900 -49.50 -17.70 0.73
CA ASP A 900 -48.63 -18.87 0.77
C ASP A 900 -48.08 -19.17 -0.64
N ILE A 901 -46.75 -19.14 -0.75
CA ILE A 901 -46.04 -19.38 -2.01
C ILE A 901 -46.19 -20.84 -2.47
N HIS A 902 -46.28 -21.80 -1.55
CA HIS A 902 -46.47 -23.22 -1.88
C HIS A 902 -47.87 -23.48 -2.42
N VAL A 903 -48.91 -22.92 -1.78
CA VAL A 903 -50.30 -23.01 -2.27
C VAL A 903 -50.42 -22.41 -3.67
N PHE A 904 -49.77 -21.26 -3.91
CA PHE A 904 -49.73 -20.67 -5.24
C PHE A 904 -49.01 -21.56 -6.26
N ALA A 905 -47.87 -22.18 -5.89
CA ALA A 905 -47.14 -23.11 -6.76
C ALA A 905 -48.00 -24.32 -7.17
N GLU A 906 -48.74 -24.90 -6.22
CA GLU A 906 -49.63 -26.04 -6.47
C GLU A 906 -50.80 -25.69 -7.39
N SER A 907 -51.42 -24.52 -7.19
CA SER A 907 -52.54 -24.07 -8.03
C SER A 907 -52.13 -23.90 -9.50
N ARG A 908 -50.87 -23.50 -9.77
CA ARG A 908 -50.32 -23.40 -11.13
C ARG A 908 -50.00 -24.75 -11.76
N ARG A 909 -49.56 -25.74 -10.97
CA ARG A 909 -49.37 -27.11 -11.48
C ARG A 909 -50.69 -27.76 -11.88
N ARG A 910 -51.77 -27.52 -11.13
CA ARG A 910 -53.11 -28.06 -11.43
C ARG A 910 -53.82 -27.38 -12.61
N GLY A 911 -53.47 -26.14 -12.95
CA GLY A 911 -54.03 -25.44 -14.12
C GLY A 911 -53.25 -25.66 -15.43
N SER A 912 -52.15 -26.42 -15.40
CA SER A 912 -51.31 -26.75 -16.57
C SER A 912 -51.42 -28.23 -16.98
N ALA A 913 -52.18 -29.02 -16.21
CA ALA A 913 -52.64 -30.36 -16.53
C ALA A 913 -54.11 -30.25 -16.95
#